data_AF-A0A975JWS1-F1
#
_entry.id   AF-A0A975JWS1-F1
#
_cell.length_a   1.000
_cell.length_b   1.000
_cell.length_c   1.000
_cell.angle_alpha   90.00
_cell.angle_beta   90.00
_cell.angle_gamma   90.00
#
_symmetry.space_group_name_H-M   'P 1'
#
loop_
_entity.id
_entity.type
_entity.pdbx_description
1 polymer ?
#
loop_
_entity_poly.entity_id
_entity_poly.type
_entity_poly.pdbx_seq_one_letter_code
_entity_poly.pdbx_strand_id
1 'polypeptide(L)'
;MSFMFAVPEAVTVAASDLAGIGNALAEASAAAALPTMEVVPAAADEVSVAVAELYGSYAQGYQALSAQMAVFHTQFVQALSAGAGAYAAAEAANASPLEQLLGLVNAPTQALFGRPLIGNGANGAAGTGAAGGDGGILLGNGGNGGSGGVGQVGGAGGAAGLFGNGGVGGMGGIGAAGGAGGLGGMLLGNGGTGGIGGTDVVGSVGGVGGAAGLFGNGGIGGAGGASSVMGGPGGGGGAGGFGGVFGNGGIGGAGGFGAAGGVGGAGNLFGSGGVGGVGGIGAPGGNGGAGPLLIGNGGGGGMGGAGAAGGNGGAGATLLGDGGTGGQGGAAMSGVNGDLPGDGGDGGSANWFGSGGAGGQGGTGLAGTDGVNPTPFPNPGTGGDGINDIGAGPQVGGTGDTGPTGGIGEDGGTGGTGGTGESTDGNDGTGGVGGTGGTGGSGGGGGGAGGMGGTGETDGTMGGVATGGKGGSGGSPGVDGGAGGAGGKGGEGHITGGGFASGGEGGDGAAGTAALGVAGDGATGGAGGNGGNGGMFIGNGGAGGAGGIGGTGGTGAGGFAGGAGGAGGEGITDGGGAAIGGEGGEGGAGGAAGVGGTGGSGGVGGAGGAAGFIGIGGAGGSGGLGGTGGVGGIGGAGGNGGAGGPGTAIVAPAEGGGGNTGGVGGDGGTGGMGGAGGTTGGAGGAGGVIGFAGAAGGTGAGGTGGQGGLGGQGGNGGNGGTATGAFEIPGSGGDLALGGNGGAGGAGGSPGGSSGIVGNMGPPGENGTDG
;
A
#
# COMPACT_ATOMS: atom_id res chain seq x y z
N MET A 1 -26.53 49.92 6.64
CA MET A 1 -26.45 49.40 8.02
C MET A 1 -25.43 48.28 8.02
N SER A 2 -24.36 48.39 8.80
CA SER A 2 -23.37 47.30 8.96
C SER A 2 -23.93 46.28 9.95
N PHE A 3 -24.06 45.02 9.53
CA PHE A 3 -24.39 43.92 10.44
C PHE A 3 -23.13 43.55 11.23
N MET A 4 -23.27 43.40 12.55
CA MET A 4 -22.21 42.95 13.45
C MET A 4 -22.57 41.56 13.96
N PHE A 5 -21.65 40.62 13.83
CA PHE A 5 -21.79 39.25 14.33
C PHE A 5 -20.81 39.06 15.49
N ALA A 6 -21.30 38.59 16.64
CA ALA A 6 -20.51 38.20 17.79
C ALA A 6 -20.86 36.74 18.14
N VAL A 7 -19.89 35.98 18.66
CA VAL A 7 -20.09 34.60 19.16
C VAL A 7 -19.74 34.61 20.66
N PRO A 8 -20.69 34.92 21.55
CA PRO A 8 -20.43 35.12 22.98
C PRO A 8 -19.76 33.90 23.64
N GLU A 9 -20.12 32.69 23.23
CA GLU A 9 -19.57 31.44 23.76
C GLU A 9 -18.06 31.34 23.50
N ALA A 10 -17.61 31.68 22.28
CA ALA A 10 -16.20 31.65 21.92
C ALA A 10 -15.39 32.68 22.72
N VAL A 11 -15.97 33.85 23.00
CA VAL A 11 -15.34 34.92 23.79
C VAL A 11 -15.24 34.53 25.28
N THR A 12 -16.23 33.80 25.80
CA THR A 12 -16.25 33.34 27.20
C THR A 12 -15.22 32.23 27.44
N VAL A 13 -15.08 31.30 26.49
CA VAL A 13 -14.03 30.28 26.49
C VAL A 13 -12.64 30.95 26.47
N ALA A 14 -12.43 31.91 25.55
CA ALA A 14 -11.17 32.65 25.48
C ALA A 14 -10.85 33.41 26.78
N ALA A 15 -11.85 34.00 27.46
CA ALA A 15 -11.64 34.65 28.75
C ALA A 15 -11.22 33.66 29.86
N SER A 16 -11.77 32.44 29.87
CA SER A 16 -11.38 31.37 30.77
C SER A 16 -9.95 30.88 30.51
N ASP A 17 -9.59 30.69 29.24
CA ASP A 17 -8.24 30.28 28.85
C ASP A 17 -7.21 31.35 29.25
N LEU A 18 -7.53 32.63 29.00
CA LEU A 18 -6.68 33.73 29.44
C LEU A 18 -6.56 33.79 30.96
N ALA A 19 -7.64 33.53 31.72
CA ALA A 19 -7.55 33.45 33.18
C ALA A 19 -6.59 32.33 33.64
N GLY A 20 -6.65 31.17 32.99
CA GLY A 20 -5.72 30.06 33.23
C GLY A 20 -4.26 30.43 32.95
N ILE A 21 -3.99 31.10 31.82
CA ILE A 21 -2.66 31.63 31.48
C ILE A 21 -2.17 32.64 32.54
N GLY A 22 -3.07 33.52 32.99
CA GLY A 22 -2.77 34.51 34.02
C GLY A 22 -2.33 33.88 35.35
N ASN A 23 -3.05 32.84 35.80
CA ASN A 23 -2.70 32.10 37.02
C ASN A 23 -1.36 31.37 36.87
N ALA A 24 -1.15 30.68 35.75
CA ALA A 24 0.10 29.98 35.49
C ALA A 24 1.31 30.93 35.48
N LEU A 25 1.16 32.11 34.86
CA LEU A 25 2.21 33.13 34.84
C LEU A 25 2.47 33.71 36.23
N ALA A 26 1.42 33.97 37.01
CA ALA A 26 1.55 34.45 38.39
C ALA A 26 2.28 33.42 39.27
N GLU A 27 1.91 32.15 39.20
CA GLU A 27 2.58 31.06 39.92
C GLU A 27 4.04 30.90 39.50
N ALA A 28 4.33 30.91 38.20
CA ALA A 28 5.68 30.83 37.68
C ALA A 28 6.54 32.04 38.12
N SER A 29 5.99 33.25 38.07
CA SER A 29 6.69 34.46 38.51
C SER A 29 6.98 34.45 40.02
N ALA A 30 6.06 33.93 40.83
CA ALA A 30 6.24 33.78 42.27
C ALA A 30 7.29 32.70 42.61
N ALA A 31 7.23 31.55 41.94
CA ALA A 31 8.20 30.47 42.14
C ALA A 31 9.64 30.89 41.77
N ALA A 32 9.79 31.72 40.73
CA ALA A 32 11.08 32.22 40.28
C ALA A 32 11.63 33.38 41.13
N ALA A 33 10.84 33.99 42.02
CA ALA A 33 11.21 35.21 42.72
C ALA A 33 12.45 35.03 43.61
N LEU A 34 12.44 34.04 44.51
CA LEU A 34 13.57 33.77 45.41
C LEU A 34 14.86 33.37 44.68
N PRO A 35 14.88 32.35 43.80
CA PRO A 35 16.11 31.91 43.16
C PRO A 35 16.75 32.95 42.22
N THR A 36 15.97 33.94 41.73
CA THR A 36 16.51 35.01 40.87
C THR A 36 16.89 36.28 41.61
N MET A 37 16.32 36.53 42.80
CA MET A 37 16.66 37.67 43.64
C MET A 37 17.84 37.39 44.58
N GLU A 38 18.07 36.12 44.94
CA GLU A 38 19.13 35.68 45.85
C GLU A 38 20.32 35.04 45.10
N VAL A 39 20.71 35.60 43.96
CA VAL A 39 21.90 35.14 43.24
C VAL A 39 23.14 35.41 44.10
N VAL A 40 23.86 34.36 44.45
CA VAL A 40 25.09 34.45 45.25
C VAL A 40 26.28 34.76 44.34
N PRO A 41 27.21 35.64 44.75
CA PRO A 41 28.45 35.88 44.02
C PRO A 41 29.23 34.59 43.80
N ALA A 42 29.71 34.36 42.58
CA ALA A 42 30.48 33.14 42.26
C ALA A 42 31.83 33.06 42.98
N ALA A 43 32.40 34.21 43.34
CA ALA A 43 33.60 34.35 44.17
C ALA A 43 33.53 35.66 44.98
N ALA A 44 34.47 35.84 45.92
CA ALA A 44 34.51 37.00 46.81
C ALA A 44 35.02 38.30 46.14
N ASP A 45 35.25 38.28 44.84
CA ASP A 45 35.72 39.45 44.10
C ASP A 45 34.57 40.44 43.82
N GLU A 46 34.94 41.71 43.68
CA GLU A 46 34.01 42.82 43.51
C GLU A 46 33.19 42.72 42.21
N VAL A 47 33.71 42.06 41.17
CA VAL A 47 32.98 41.85 39.91
C VAL A 47 31.87 40.81 40.11
N SER A 48 32.17 39.69 40.76
CA SER A 48 31.17 38.67 41.11
C SER A 48 30.07 39.22 42.02
N VAL A 49 30.40 40.10 42.97
CA VAL A 49 29.43 40.76 43.86
C VAL A 49 28.57 41.76 43.09
N ALA A 50 29.17 42.62 42.26
CA ALA A 50 28.42 43.60 41.46
C ALA A 50 27.50 42.95 40.42
N VAL A 51 27.91 41.82 39.84
CA VAL A 51 27.09 41.05 38.90
C VAL A 51 25.91 40.39 39.62
N ALA A 52 26.12 39.83 40.82
CA ALA A 52 25.03 39.29 41.65
C ALA A 52 24.00 40.38 42.04
N GLU A 53 24.47 41.57 42.45
CA GLU A 53 23.60 42.72 42.74
C GLU A 53 22.83 43.22 41.51
N LEU A 54 23.47 43.27 40.34
CA LEU A 54 22.82 43.62 39.08
C LEU A 54 21.65 42.66 38.79
N TYR A 55 21.88 41.36 38.89
CA TYR A 55 20.84 40.36 38.68
C TYR A 55 19.72 40.45 39.72
N GLY A 56 20.05 40.69 41.00
CA GLY A 56 19.07 40.90 42.06
C GLY A 56 18.18 42.13 41.82
N SER A 57 18.76 43.25 41.39
CA SER A 57 18.01 44.47 41.06
C SER A 57 17.13 44.30 39.80
N TYR A 58 17.63 43.58 38.79
CA TYR A 58 16.86 43.27 37.57
C TYR A 58 15.68 42.36 37.87
N ALA A 59 15.87 41.34 38.73
CA ALA A 59 14.81 40.46 39.19
C ALA A 59 13.71 41.21 39.95
N GLN A 60 14.07 42.17 40.81
CA GLN A 60 13.10 43.06 41.48
C GLN A 60 12.28 43.90 40.49
N GLY A 61 12.95 44.46 39.46
CA GLY A 61 12.27 45.20 38.38
C GLY A 61 11.29 44.32 37.60
N TYR A 62 11.68 43.08 37.31
CA TYR A 62 10.83 42.10 36.66
C TYR A 62 9.60 41.73 37.50
N GLN A 63 9.75 41.54 38.82
CA GLN A 63 8.64 41.23 39.73
C GLN A 63 7.63 42.38 39.80
N ALA A 64 8.10 43.64 39.85
CA ALA A 64 7.22 44.82 39.86
C ALA A 64 6.41 44.96 38.55
N LEU A 65 7.05 44.73 37.40
CA LEU A 65 6.38 44.75 36.10
C LEU A 65 5.38 43.59 35.97
N SER A 66 5.75 42.39 36.44
CA SER A 66 4.88 41.21 36.42
C SER A 66 3.61 41.43 37.25
N ALA A 67 3.72 42.09 38.41
CA ALA A 67 2.57 42.48 39.22
C ALA A 67 1.66 43.49 38.51
N GLN A 68 2.22 44.49 37.82
CA GLN A 68 1.43 45.46 37.05
C GLN A 68 0.72 44.80 35.86
N MET A 69 1.39 43.88 35.17
CA MET A 69 0.81 43.09 34.08
C MET A 69 -0.29 42.15 34.57
N ALA A 70 -0.14 41.55 35.75
CA ALA A 70 -1.19 40.71 36.34
C ALA A 70 -2.49 41.48 36.61
N VAL A 71 -2.38 42.74 37.07
CA VAL A 71 -3.54 43.61 37.27
C VAL A 71 -4.20 43.98 35.93
N PHE A 72 -3.41 44.37 34.93
CA PHE A 72 -3.93 44.65 33.58
C PHE A 72 -4.63 43.42 32.99
N HIS A 73 -4.00 42.25 33.08
CA HIS A 73 -4.53 40.99 32.57
C HIS A 73 -5.85 40.61 33.23
N THR A 74 -5.93 40.78 34.55
CA THR A 74 -7.19 40.56 35.31
C THR A 74 -8.30 41.49 34.82
N GLN A 75 -7.99 42.79 34.64
CA GLN A 75 -8.98 43.76 34.13
C GLN A 75 -9.40 43.46 32.68
N PHE A 76 -8.47 43.00 31.85
CA PHE A 76 -8.75 42.60 30.46
C PHE A 76 -9.69 41.39 30.41
N VAL A 77 -9.41 40.34 31.19
CA VAL A 77 -10.28 39.15 31.29
C VAL A 77 -11.66 39.52 31.84
N GLN A 78 -11.73 40.40 32.84
CA GLN A 78 -12.99 40.91 33.38
C GLN A 78 -13.80 41.69 32.33
N ALA A 79 -13.15 42.57 31.57
CA ALA A 79 -13.81 43.34 30.51
C ALA A 79 -14.28 42.44 29.36
N LEU A 80 -13.49 41.43 29.00
CA LEU A 80 -13.84 40.45 27.96
C LEU A 80 -15.05 39.61 28.38
N SER A 81 -15.08 39.16 29.64
CA SER A 81 -16.19 38.40 30.22
C SER A 81 -17.46 39.24 30.32
N ALA A 82 -17.33 40.52 30.71
CA ALA A 82 -18.44 41.46 30.75
C ALA A 82 -18.98 41.78 29.34
N GLY A 83 -18.10 41.89 28.34
CA GLY A 83 -18.47 42.07 26.94
C GLY A 83 -19.24 40.88 26.38
N ALA A 84 -18.76 39.66 26.62
CA ALA A 84 -19.47 38.43 26.25
C ALA A 84 -20.85 38.35 26.91
N GLY A 85 -20.91 38.65 28.22
CA GLY A 85 -22.18 38.71 28.96
C GLY A 85 -23.15 39.77 28.43
N ALA A 86 -22.66 40.92 27.96
CA ALA A 86 -23.50 41.96 27.37
C ALA A 86 -24.08 41.55 26.01
N TYR A 87 -23.31 40.87 25.16
CA TYR A 87 -23.81 40.34 23.89
C TYR A 87 -24.80 39.20 24.08
N ALA A 88 -24.51 38.26 24.98
CA ALA A 88 -25.44 37.18 25.34
C ALA A 88 -26.73 37.73 25.97
N ALA A 89 -26.64 38.74 26.84
CA ALA A 89 -27.81 39.41 27.42
C ALA A 89 -28.61 40.20 26.38
N ALA A 90 -27.94 40.81 25.39
CA ALA A 90 -28.62 41.49 24.29
C ALA A 90 -29.37 40.48 23.39
N GLU A 91 -28.76 39.33 23.10
CA GLU A 91 -29.42 38.25 22.36
C GLU A 91 -30.61 37.67 23.15
N ALA A 92 -30.43 37.39 24.44
CA ALA A 92 -31.51 36.91 25.32
C ALA A 92 -32.64 37.94 25.47
N ALA A 93 -32.32 39.24 25.59
CA ALA A 93 -33.31 40.31 25.65
C ALA A 93 -34.07 40.47 24.33
N ASN A 94 -33.42 40.25 23.20
CA ASN A 94 -34.05 40.28 21.88
C ASN A 94 -34.90 39.02 21.61
N ALA A 95 -34.56 37.86 22.22
CA ALA A 95 -35.31 36.62 22.12
C ALA A 95 -36.52 36.56 23.08
N SER A 96 -36.41 37.14 24.28
CA SER A 96 -37.40 37.05 25.36
C SER A 96 -38.83 37.45 24.96
N PRO A 97 -39.08 38.54 24.20
CA PRO A 97 -40.43 38.87 23.72
C PRO A 97 -41.01 37.80 22.78
N LEU A 98 -40.16 37.16 21.96
CA LEU A 98 -40.57 36.12 21.03
C LEU A 98 -40.87 34.81 21.76
N GLU A 99 -40.07 34.44 22.77
CA GLU A 99 -40.31 33.27 23.63
C GLU A 99 -41.63 33.38 24.41
N GLN A 100 -41.94 34.56 24.95
CA GLN A 100 -43.20 34.81 25.65
C GLN A 100 -44.40 34.67 24.71
N LEU A 101 -44.29 35.20 23.48
CA LEU A 101 -45.35 35.06 22.48
C LEU A 101 -45.53 33.60 22.04
N LEU A 102 -44.44 32.86 21.80
CA LEU A 102 -44.50 31.43 21.52
C LEU A 102 -45.12 30.64 22.67
N GLY A 103 -44.76 30.97 23.92
CA GLY A 103 -45.37 30.38 25.12
C GLY A 103 -46.88 30.62 25.18
N LEU A 104 -47.34 31.85 24.90
CA LEU A 104 -48.76 32.20 24.88
C LEU A 104 -49.52 31.47 23.76
N VAL A 105 -48.95 31.39 22.56
CA VAL A 105 -49.53 30.69 21.41
C VAL A 105 -49.60 29.18 21.66
N ASN A 106 -48.61 28.62 22.35
CA ASN A 106 -48.53 27.19 22.65
C ASN A 106 -49.34 26.78 23.89
N ALA A 107 -49.61 27.68 24.83
CA ALA A 107 -50.26 27.35 26.10
C ALA A 107 -51.58 26.57 25.95
N PRO A 108 -52.50 26.92 25.02
CA PRO A 108 -53.74 26.17 24.84
C PRO A 108 -53.51 24.72 24.40
N THR A 109 -52.61 24.47 23.44
CA THR A 109 -52.36 23.12 22.95
C THR A 109 -51.48 22.30 23.89
N GLN A 110 -50.55 22.95 24.60
CA GLN A 110 -49.79 22.30 25.66
C GLN A 110 -50.71 21.82 26.78
N ALA A 111 -51.72 22.61 27.15
CA ALA A 111 -52.71 22.21 28.15
C ALA A 111 -53.66 21.10 27.66
N LEU A 112 -54.06 21.14 26.39
CA LEU A 112 -55.08 20.21 25.86
C LEU A 112 -54.51 18.89 25.32
N PHE A 113 -53.32 18.93 24.72
CA PHE A 113 -52.71 17.81 23.99
C PHE A 113 -51.32 17.44 24.51
N GLY A 114 -50.80 18.15 25.52
CA GLY A 114 -49.44 17.93 26.03
C GLY A 114 -48.34 18.24 25.01
N ARG A 115 -48.67 18.99 23.95
CA ARG A 115 -47.76 19.29 22.83
C ARG A 115 -47.90 20.75 22.37
N PRO A 116 -46.79 21.40 21.95
CA PRO A 116 -46.85 22.77 21.45
C PRO A 116 -47.61 22.81 20.13
N LEU A 117 -48.18 23.96 19.80
CA LEU A 117 -48.78 24.20 18.50
C LEU A 117 -47.67 24.44 17.46
N ILE A 118 -46.68 25.24 17.85
CA ILE A 118 -45.50 25.63 17.05
C ILE A 118 -44.24 25.47 17.91
N GLY A 119 -43.24 24.78 17.39
CA GLY A 119 -41.95 24.60 18.03
C GLY A 119 -41.34 23.25 17.70
N ASN A 120 -40.01 23.17 17.69
CA ASN A 120 -39.34 21.88 17.50
C ASN A 120 -39.47 21.01 18.75
N GLY A 121 -39.37 19.71 18.56
CA GLY A 121 -39.26 18.76 19.64
C GLY A 121 -37.94 18.91 20.40
N ALA A 122 -37.98 18.64 21.70
CA ALA A 122 -36.77 18.66 22.53
C ALA A 122 -35.86 17.49 22.13
N ASN A 123 -34.56 17.73 22.01
CA ASN A 123 -33.60 16.65 21.78
C ASN A 123 -33.51 15.74 23.02
N GLY A 124 -33.35 14.44 22.80
CA GLY A 124 -33.02 13.50 23.85
C GLY A 124 -31.65 13.81 24.44
N ALA A 125 -31.50 13.57 25.75
CA ALA A 125 -30.23 13.79 26.44
C ALA A 125 -29.15 12.82 25.92
N ALA A 126 -27.98 13.36 25.57
CA ALA A 126 -26.84 12.56 25.10
C ALA A 126 -26.37 11.57 26.18
N GLY A 127 -25.92 10.38 25.76
CA GLY A 127 -25.44 9.31 26.62
C GLY A 127 -26.51 8.55 27.39
N THR A 128 -27.80 8.82 27.15
CA THR A 128 -28.93 8.19 27.86
C THR A 128 -29.80 7.29 26.98
N GLY A 129 -29.63 7.37 25.65
CA GLY A 129 -30.55 6.75 24.70
C GLY A 129 -31.96 7.34 24.72
N ALA A 130 -32.17 8.51 25.34
CA ALA A 130 -33.49 9.14 25.42
C ALA A 130 -34.01 9.51 24.03
N ALA A 131 -35.28 9.22 23.77
CA ALA A 131 -35.92 9.62 22.53
C ALA A 131 -36.01 11.15 22.41
N GLY A 132 -35.94 11.65 21.19
CA GLY A 132 -36.30 13.03 20.89
C GLY A 132 -37.81 13.23 21.07
N GLY A 133 -38.19 14.37 21.65
CA GLY A 133 -39.57 14.78 21.76
C GLY A 133 -40.20 15.09 20.41
N ASP A 134 -41.51 14.98 20.31
CA ASP A 134 -42.23 15.33 19.10
C ASP A 134 -42.21 16.85 18.87
N GLY A 135 -42.19 17.24 17.59
CA GLY A 135 -42.43 18.61 17.16
C GLY A 135 -43.85 19.09 17.46
N GLY A 136 -44.04 20.40 17.40
CA GLY A 136 -45.34 21.04 17.58
C GLY A 136 -46.35 20.58 16.52
N ILE A 137 -47.63 20.58 16.89
CA ILE A 137 -48.72 19.98 16.11
C ILE A 137 -48.80 20.56 14.68
N LEU A 138 -48.63 21.87 14.52
CA LEU A 138 -48.69 22.52 13.20
C LEU A 138 -47.32 22.67 12.56
N LEU A 139 -46.37 23.28 13.26
CA LEU A 139 -45.04 23.57 12.72
C LEU A 139 -43.98 23.20 13.73
N GLY A 140 -43.13 22.25 13.37
CA GLY A 140 -42.05 21.82 14.23
C GLY A 140 -41.38 20.57 13.70
N ASN A 141 -40.05 20.61 13.66
CA ASN A 141 -39.27 19.40 13.45
C ASN A 141 -39.33 18.53 14.70
N GLY A 142 -39.20 17.21 14.53
CA GLY A 142 -38.96 16.32 15.65
C GLY A 142 -37.60 16.59 16.30
N GLY A 143 -37.51 16.35 17.61
CA GLY A 143 -36.22 16.44 18.32
C GLY A 143 -35.31 15.27 17.95
N ASN A 144 -34.00 15.49 17.97
CA ASN A 144 -33.04 14.42 17.74
C ASN A 144 -33.03 13.45 18.94
N GLY A 145 -32.89 12.15 18.68
CA GLY A 145 -32.64 11.16 19.71
C GLY A 145 -31.28 11.36 20.38
N GLY A 146 -31.22 11.20 21.70
CA GLY A 146 -29.98 11.23 22.46
C GLY A 146 -29.11 10.02 22.14
N SER A 147 -27.79 10.18 22.10
CA SER A 147 -26.89 9.03 21.98
C SER A 147 -27.05 8.06 23.15
N GLY A 148 -26.83 6.76 22.92
CA GLY A 148 -26.83 5.74 23.96
C GLY A 148 -25.57 5.77 24.82
N GLY A 149 -25.71 5.44 26.11
CA GLY A 149 -24.58 5.06 26.97
C GLY A 149 -24.12 3.62 26.69
N VAL A 150 -23.12 3.10 27.41
CA VAL A 150 -22.63 1.73 27.24
C VAL A 150 -23.79 0.71 27.30
N GLY A 151 -23.92 -0.14 26.27
CA GLY A 151 -24.97 -1.13 26.12
C GLY A 151 -26.37 -0.58 25.84
N GLN A 152 -26.53 0.74 25.65
CA GLN A 152 -27.82 1.37 25.39
C GLN A 152 -27.96 1.77 23.91
N VAL A 153 -29.12 1.43 23.34
CA VAL A 153 -29.50 1.85 21.98
C VAL A 153 -29.59 3.37 21.91
N GLY A 154 -29.26 3.94 20.76
CA GLY A 154 -29.49 5.36 20.51
C GLY A 154 -30.98 5.68 20.57
N GLY A 155 -31.34 6.85 21.10
CA GLY A 155 -32.72 7.28 21.19
C GLY A 155 -33.36 7.42 19.81
N ALA A 156 -34.64 7.11 19.68
CA ALA A 156 -35.37 7.40 18.44
C ALA A 156 -35.47 8.93 18.24
N GLY A 157 -35.43 9.39 17.00
CA GLY A 157 -35.79 10.75 16.66
C GLY A 157 -37.30 10.98 16.85
N GLY A 158 -37.68 12.16 17.32
CA GLY A 158 -39.07 12.54 17.52
C GLY A 158 -39.81 12.73 16.19
N ALA A 159 -41.13 12.59 16.20
CA ALA A 159 -41.94 12.85 15.01
C ALA A 159 -42.14 14.37 14.82
N ALA A 160 -42.22 14.83 13.57
CA ALA A 160 -42.68 16.17 13.26
C ALA A 160 -44.22 16.28 13.38
N GLY A 161 -44.73 17.52 13.35
CA GLY A 161 -46.17 17.80 13.30
C GLY A 161 -46.77 17.73 11.90
N LEU A 162 -47.62 18.69 11.54
CA LEU A 162 -48.17 18.81 10.20
C LEU A 162 -47.09 19.23 9.18
N PHE A 163 -46.26 20.20 9.56
CA PHE A 163 -45.10 20.68 8.83
C PHE A 163 -43.82 20.51 9.66
N GLY A 164 -42.78 19.95 9.06
CA GLY A 164 -41.47 19.78 9.70
C GLY A 164 -40.82 18.45 9.37
N ASN A 165 -39.52 18.35 9.53
CA ASN A 165 -38.77 17.12 9.32
C ASN A 165 -38.72 16.28 10.59
N GLY A 166 -38.70 14.96 10.44
CA GLY A 166 -38.49 14.06 11.57
C GLY A 166 -37.12 14.26 12.20
N GLY A 167 -37.01 14.01 13.50
CA GLY A 167 -35.76 14.11 14.23
C GLY A 167 -34.76 13.03 13.82
N VAL A 168 -33.46 13.32 13.93
CA VAL A 168 -32.41 12.33 13.67
C VAL A 168 -32.39 11.30 14.80
N GLY A 169 -32.23 10.02 14.50
CA GLY A 169 -31.99 8.98 15.49
C GLY A 169 -30.63 9.13 16.17
N GLY A 170 -30.58 8.88 17.48
CA GLY A 170 -29.35 8.96 18.26
C GLY A 170 -28.35 7.86 17.90
N MET A 171 -27.06 8.15 18.05
CA MET A 171 -26.01 7.13 17.93
C MET A 171 -26.17 6.04 19.00
N GLY A 172 -25.96 4.78 18.63
CA GLY A 172 -25.88 3.67 19.58
C GLY A 172 -24.67 3.80 20.50
N GLY A 173 -24.84 3.51 21.79
CA GLY A 173 -23.70 3.41 22.68
C GLY A 173 -22.87 2.15 22.42
N ILE A 174 -21.75 1.99 23.12
CA ILE A 174 -20.86 0.83 22.95
C ILE A 174 -21.68 -0.47 23.01
N GLY A 175 -21.62 -1.27 21.94
CA GLY A 175 -22.31 -2.57 21.83
C GLY A 175 -23.81 -2.49 21.55
N ALA A 176 -24.35 -1.32 21.16
CA ALA A 176 -25.76 -1.14 20.92
C ALA A 176 -26.10 -0.45 19.59
N ALA A 177 -27.30 -0.73 19.08
CA ALA A 177 -27.75 -0.23 17.79
C ALA A 177 -28.01 1.29 17.78
N GLY A 178 -27.99 1.87 16.58
CA GLY A 178 -28.42 3.24 16.35
C GLY A 178 -29.94 3.40 16.52
N GLY A 179 -30.37 4.58 16.94
CA GLY A 179 -31.79 4.92 17.08
C GLY A 179 -32.47 5.13 15.74
N ALA A 180 -33.76 4.83 15.64
CA ALA A 180 -34.52 5.10 14.42
C ALA A 180 -34.69 6.61 14.18
N GLY A 181 -34.73 7.03 12.92
CA GLY A 181 -35.12 8.38 12.55
C GLY A 181 -36.62 8.64 12.78
N GLY A 182 -36.96 9.86 13.14
CA GLY A 182 -38.33 10.28 13.41
C GLY A 182 -39.17 10.44 12.14
N LEU A 183 -40.49 10.40 12.29
CA LEU A 183 -41.41 10.62 11.17
C LEU A 183 -41.39 12.08 10.70
N GLY A 184 -41.37 12.29 9.39
CA GLY A 184 -41.58 13.59 8.76
C GLY A 184 -43.01 14.08 8.92
N GLY A 185 -43.21 15.37 8.63
CA GLY A 185 -44.49 16.03 8.84
C GLY A 185 -45.61 15.40 8.02
N MET A 186 -46.83 15.37 8.57
CA MET A 186 -47.98 14.73 7.92
C MET A 186 -48.26 15.29 6.53
N LEU A 187 -48.08 16.61 6.35
CA LEU A 187 -48.30 17.28 5.06
C LEU A 187 -46.99 17.53 4.33
N LEU A 188 -46.01 18.13 4.98
CA LEU A 188 -44.72 18.41 4.36
C LEU A 188 -43.57 18.20 5.35
N GLY A 189 -42.65 17.35 4.97
CA GLY A 189 -41.40 17.14 5.68
C GLY A 189 -40.81 15.77 5.40
N ASN A 190 -39.48 15.72 5.40
CA ASN A 190 -38.74 14.49 5.23
C ASN A 190 -38.70 13.70 6.53
N GLY A 191 -38.59 12.38 6.41
CA GLY A 191 -38.25 11.53 7.55
C GLY A 191 -36.85 11.83 8.08
N GLY A 192 -36.65 11.66 9.37
CA GLY A 192 -35.36 11.84 10.02
C GLY A 192 -34.38 10.73 9.66
N THR A 193 -33.08 11.00 9.67
CA THR A 193 -32.08 9.97 9.42
C THR A 193 -31.98 9.00 10.60
N GLY A 194 -31.70 7.73 10.35
CA GLY A 194 -31.35 6.77 11.39
C GLY A 194 -29.99 7.09 12.01
N GLY A 195 -29.83 6.77 13.29
CA GLY A 195 -28.59 6.94 14.03
C GLY A 195 -27.55 5.89 13.67
N ILE A 196 -26.28 6.21 13.81
CA ILE A 196 -25.20 5.24 13.58
C ILE A 196 -25.17 4.17 14.67
N GLY A 197 -24.81 2.94 14.32
CA GLY A 197 -24.59 1.86 15.26
C GLY A 197 -23.38 2.11 16.16
N GLY A 198 -23.43 1.61 17.39
CA GLY A 198 -22.33 1.73 18.35
C GLY A 198 -21.15 0.84 18.03
N THR A 199 -19.98 1.28 18.47
CA THR A 199 -18.71 0.54 18.34
C THR A 199 -18.54 -0.46 19.47
N ASP A 200 -18.15 -1.70 19.17
CA ASP A 200 -17.80 -2.73 20.17
C ASP A 200 -16.94 -3.82 19.50
N VAL A 201 -16.59 -4.90 20.21
CA VAL A 201 -15.89 -6.06 19.64
C VAL A 201 -16.59 -6.56 18.38
N VAL A 202 -17.94 -6.56 18.37
CA VAL A 202 -18.77 -6.66 17.18
C VAL A 202 -19.53 -5.35 17.00
N GLY A 203 -19.38 -4.71 15.84
CA GLY A 203 -20.10 -3.47 15.56
C GLY A 203 -21.62 -3.68 15.56
N SER A 204 -22.37 -2.67 16.00
CA SER A 204 -23.83 -2.77 16.12
C SER A 204 -24.56 -2.20 14.91
N VAL A 205 -25.78 -2.64 14.63
CA VAL A 205 -26.54 -2.23 13.44
C VAL A 205 -26.92 -0.73 13.50
N GLY A 206 -26.92 -0.06 12.35
CA GLY A 206 -27.42 1.30 12.22
C GLY A 206 -28.94 1.41 12.31
N GLY A 207 -29.44 2.56 12.78
CA GLY A 207 -30.86 2.82 12.92
C GLY A 207 -31.57 2.95 11.57
N VAL A 208 -32.85 2.58 11.51
CA VAL A 208 -33.68 2.77 10.31
C VAL A 208 -34.01 4.26 10.11
N GLY A 209 -34.04 4.73 8.86
CA GLY A 209 -34.51 6.08 8.55
C GLY A 209 -36.02 6.24 8.76
N GLY A 210 -36.46 7.43 9.17
CA GLY A 210 -37.87 7.74 9.39
C GLY A 210 -38.67 7.84 8.09
N ALA A 211 -39.97 7.57 8.13
CA ALA A 211 -40.85 7.76 6.98
C ALA A 211 -41.29 9.23 6.82
N ALA A 212 -41.69 9.65 5.63
CA ALA A 212 -42.34 10.93 5.38
C ALA A 212 -43.88 10.81 5.23
N GLY A 213 -44.59 11.94 5.37
CA GLY A 213 -46.06 12.02 5.27
C GLY A 213 -46.57 12.16 3.82
N LEU A 214 -47.25 13.27 3.50
CA LEU A 214 -47.79 13.50 2.16
C LEU A 214 -46.69 13.92 1.16
N PHE A 215 -45.98 15.01 1.45
CA PHE A 215 -44.85 15.50 0.67
C PHE A 215 -43.56 15.36 1.46
N GLY A 216 -42.57 14.67 0.90
CA GLY A 216 -41.27 14.51 1.55
C GLY A 216 -40.67 13.14 1.30
N ASN A 217 -39.35 13.08 1.40
CA ASN A 217 -38.59 11.86 1.21
C ASN A 217 -38.40 11.11 2.52
N GLY A 218 -38.26 9.80 2.45
CA GLY A 218 -37.84 8.99 3.56
C GLY A 218 -36.44 9.37 4.04
N GLY A 219 -36.21 9.22 5.33
CA GLY A 219 -34.91 9.46 5.95
C GLY A 219 -33.88 8.42 5.54
N ILE A 220 -32.61 8.81 5.53
CA ILE A 220 -31.50 7.88 5.26
C ILE A 220 -31.34 6.92 6.44
N GLY A 221 -31.03 5.66 6.19
CA GLY A 221 -30.64 4.70 7.23
C GLY A 221 -29.28 5.01 7.83
N GLY A 222 -29.11 4.75 9.12
CA GLY A 222 -27.85 4.96 9.83
C GLY A 222 -26.79 3.95 9.40
N ALA A 223 -25.53 4.36 9.38
CA ALA A 223 -24.43 3.42 9.15
C ALA A 223 -24.32 2.41 10.31
N GLY A 224 -23.86 1.19 10.01
CA GLY A 224 -23.47 0.24 11.03
C GLY A 224 -22.24 0.70 11.81
N GLY A 225 -22.14 0.28 13.07
CA GLY A 225 -21.02 0.57 13.95
C GLY A 225 -19.75 -0.17 13.53
N ALA A 226 -18.60 0.46 13.78
CA ALA A 226 -17.31 -0.18 13.56
C ALA A 226 -16.99 -1.21 14.65
N SER A 227 -16.17 -2.21 14.33
CA SER A 227 -15.56 -3.07 15.34
C SER A 227 -14.41 -2.34 16.04
N SER A 228 -14.24 -2.57 17.35
CA SER A 228 -13.08 -2.11 18.12
C SER A 228 -11.82 -2.97 17.89
N VAL A 229 -11.97 -4.13 17.23
CA VAL A 229 -10.88 -5.01 16.82
C VAL A 229 -10.60 -4.77 15.34
N MET A 230 -9.32 -4.59 14.98
CA MET A 230 -8.92 -4.45 13.57
C MET A 230 -9.32 -5.71 12.80
N GLY A 231 -10.13 -5.53 11.76
CA GLY A 231 -10.68 -6.65 10.97
C GLY A 231 -11.84 -7.40 11.63
N GLY A 232 -12.30 -6.99 12.82
CA GLY A 232 -13.47 -7.56 13.46
C GLY A 232 -14.78 -7.19 12.74
N PRO A 233 -15.84 -8.01 12.88
CA PRO A 233 -17.12 -7.75 12.23
C PRO A 233 -17.76 -6.47 12.79
N GLY A 234 -18.03 -5.51 11.91
CA GLY A 234 -18.87 -4.35 12.14
C GLY A 234 -20.36 -4.66 12.09
N GLY A 235 -21.18 -3.64 12.25
CA GLY A 235 -22.64 -3.76 12.22
C GLY A 235 -23.22 -3.52 10.82
N GLY A 236 -24.41 -4.06 10.57
CA GLY A 236 -25.13 -3.81 9.32
C GLY A 236 -25.62 -2.36 9.20
N GLY A 237 -25.78 -1.88 7.98
CA GLY A 237 -26.42 -0.59 7.71
C GLY A 237 -27.92 -0.64 8.00
N GLY A 238 -28.46 0.45 8.54
CA GLY A 238 -29.90 0.63 8.76
C GLY A 238 -30.65 0.82 7.44
N ALA A 239 -31.89 0.36 7.35
CA ALA A 239 -32.70 0.59 6.16
C ALA A 239 -33.07 2.07 6.00
N GLY A 240 -33.26 2.52 4.75
CA GLY A 240 -33.85 3.81 4.45
C GLY A 240 -35.34 3.85 4.80
N GLY A 241 -35.85 5.02 5.16
CA GLY A 241 -37.25 5.24 5.49
C GLY A 241 -38.16 5.29 4.26
N PHE A 242 -39.45 5.07 4.44
CA PHE A 242 -40.41 5.17 3.34
C PHE A 242 -40.61 6.62 2.88
N GLY A 243 -40.72 6.80 1.57
CA GLY A 243 -41.13 8.07 0.97
C GLY A 243 -42.57 8.41 1.34
N GLY A 244 -42.88 9.71 1.29
CA GLY A 244 -44.26 10.16 1.39
C GLY A 244 -45.08 9.79 0.15
N VAL A 245 -46.36 10.18 0.14
CA VAL A 245 -47.24 9.99 -1.05
C VAL A 245 -46.61 10.59 -2.31
N PHE A 246 -45.94 11.74 -2.19
CA PHE A 246 -45.16 12.42 -3.22
C PHE A 246 -43.71 12.56 -2.78
N GLY A 247 -43.00 11.44 -2.68
CA GLY A 247 -41.60 11.49 -2.30
C GLY A 247 -40.89 10.16 -2.44
N ASN A 248 -39.57 10.26 -2.47
CA ASN A 248 -38.71 9.11 -2.67
C ASN A 248 -38.47 8.39 -1.34
N GLY A 249 -38.24 7.09 -1.40
CA GLY A 249 -37.68 6.35 -0.28
C GLY A 249 -36.26 6.83 0.07
N GLY A 250 -35.92 6.68 1.34
CA GLY A 250 -34.61 7.05 1.87
C GLY A 250 -33.52 6.08 1.44
N ILE A 251 -32.27 6.54 1.41
CA ILE A 251 -31.11 5.69 1.09
C ILE A 251 -30.83 4.75 2.28
N GLY A 252 -30.39 3.53 2.02
CA GLY A 252 -29.90 2.62 3.07
C GLY A 252 -28.54 3.04 3.63
N GLY A 253 -28.30 2.78 4.92
CA GLY A 253 -27.02 3.08 5.57
C GLY A 253 -25.90 2.14 5.13
N ALA A 254 -24.64 2.58 5.22
CA ALA A 254 -23.50 1.71 4.94
C ALA A 254 -23.31 0.64 6.03
N GLY A 255 -22.85 -0.55 5.64
CA GLY A 255 -22.41 -1.59 6.57
C GLY A 255 -20.97 -1.35 7.07
N GLY A 256 -20.68 -1.80 8.29
CA GLY A 256 -19.31 -1.92 8.80
C GLY A 256 -18.60 -3.17 8.24
N PHE A 257 -17.31 -3.34 8.52
CA PHE A 257 -16.52 -4.52 8.12
C PHE A 257 -17.30 -5.83 8.27
N GLY A 258 -17.36 -6.69 7.24
CA GLY A 258 -18.08 -7.97 7.30
C GLY A 258 -19.59 -7.88 7.44
N ALA A 259 -20.20 -6.68 7.34
CA ALA A 259 -21.63 -6.49 7.47
C ALA A 259 -22.25 -5.76 6.26
N ALA A 260 -23.47 -6.16 5.93
CA ALA A 260 -24.17 -5.71 4.73
C ALA A 260 -24.61 -4.25 4.81
N GLY A 261 -24.75 -3.63 3.64
CA GLY A 261 -25.42 -2.34 3.50
C GLY A 261 -26.92 -2.44 3.80
N GLY A 262 -27.51 -1.36 4.27
CA GLY A 262 -28.94 -1.26 4.54
C GLY A 262 -29.77 -1.21 3.26
N VAL A 263 -30.98 -1.75 3.30
CA VAL A 263 -31.90 -1.69 2.15
C VAL A 263 -32.42 -0.26 1.96
N GLY A 264 -32.56 0.19 0.72
CA GLY A 264 -33.21 1.47 0.43
C GLY A 264 -34.70 1.46 0.80
N GLY A 265 -35.24 2.58 1.24
CA GLY A 265 -36.66 2.72 1.57
C GLY A 265 -37.53 2.68 0.31
N ALA A 266 -38.79 2.23 0.43
CA ALA A 266 -39.70 2.22 -0.72
C ALA A 266 -40.38 3.59 -0.93
N GLY A 267 -40.76 3.87 -2.17
CA GLY A 267 -41.74 4.94 -2.47
C GLY A 267 -43.16 4.53 -2.10
N ASN A 268 -44.10 5.49 -2.03
CA ASN A 268 -45.49 5.22 -1.65
C ASN A 268 -46.47 5.21 -2.84
N LEU A 269 -46.94 6.37 -3.30
CA LEU A 269 -47.85 6.49 -4.46
C LEU A 269 -47.12 7.09 -5.67
N PHE A 270 -46.34 8.15 -5.45
CA PHE A 270 -45.47 8.80 -6.42
C PHE A 270 -44.06 8.97 -5.82
N GLY A 271 -43.04 9.00 -6.67
CA GLY A 271 -41.63 9.10 -6.27
C GLY A 271 -40.86 7.82 -6.62
N SER A 272 -39.62 7.69 -6.18
CA SER A 272 -38.80 6.50 -6.44
C SER A 272 -38.47 5.73 -5.15
N GLY A 273 -38.06 4.48 -5.29
CA GLY A 273 -37.35 3.78 -4.23
C GLY A 273 -36.00 4.45 -3.92
N GLY A 274 -35.52 4.28 -2.70
CA GLY A 274 -34.21 4.74 -2.26
C GLY A 274 -33.10 3.77 -2.65
N VAL A 275 -31.88 4.25 -2.79
CA VAL A 275 -30.71 3.42 -3.12
C VAL A 275 -30.32 2.57 -1.90
N GLY A 276 -29.85 1.35 -2.11
CA GLY A 276 -29.27 0.53 -1.06
C GLY A 276 -27.91 1.06 -0.56
N GLY A 277 -27.58 0.78 0.69
CA GLY A 277 -26.32 1.18 1.30
C GLY A 277 -25.14 0.35 0.81
N VAL A 278 -23.93 0.90 0.91
CA VAL A 278 -22.70 0.18 0.56
C VAL A 278 -22.42 -0.92 1.61
N GLY A 279 -22.00 -2.11 1.17
CA GLY A 279 -21.55 -3.17 2.05
C GLY A 279 -20.15 -2.90 2.62
N GLY A 280 -19.89 -3.33 3.85
CA GLY A 280 -18.53 -3.32 4.37
C GLY A 280 -17.66 -4.41 3.73
N ILE A 281 -16.34 -4.34 3.91
CA ILE A 281 -15.39 -5.33 3.37
C ILE A 281 -15.86 -6.76 3.68
N GLY A 282 -15.95 -7.61 2.66
CA GLY A 282 -16.43 -8.99 2.79
C GLY A 282 -17.95 -9.16 2.81
N ALA A 283 -18.73 -8.08 2.74
CA ALA A 283 -20.19 -8.13 2.84
C ALA A 283 -20.93 -7.39 1.71
N PRO A 284 -22.14 -7.86 1.36
CA PRO A 284 -22.84 -7.38 0.18
C PRO A 284 -23.41 -5.98 0.36
N GLY A 285 -23.63 -5.31 -0.77
CA GLY A 285 -24.40 -4.08 -0.83
C GLY A 285 -25.87 -4.31 -0.44
N GLY A 286 -26.51 -3.26 0.08
CA GLY A 286 -27.93 -3.28 0.38
C GLY A 286 -28.77 -3.24 -0.90
N ASN A 287 -29.94 -3.89 -0.88
CA ASN A 287 -30.86 -3.82 -2.02
C ASN A 287 -31.46 -2.42 -2.15
N GLY A 288 -31.80 -2.03 -3.38
CA GLY A 288 -32.60 -0.84 -3.63
C GLY A 288 -34.04 -1.00 -3.14
N GLY A 289 -34.64 0.10 -2.72
CA GLY A 289 -36.03 0.14 -2.31
C GLY A 289 -36.99 0.00 -3.49
N ALA A 290 -38.16 -0.57 -3.26
CA ALA A 290 -39.19 -0.67 -4.29
C ALA A 290 -39.73 0.72 -4.69
N GLY A 291 -40.09 0.86 -5.97
CA GLY A 291 -40.87 1.98 -6.47
C GLY A 291 -42.29 1.99 -5.87
N PRO A 292 -43.03 3.09 -6.09
CA PRO A 292 -44.34 3.30 -5.49
C PRO A 292 -45.46 2.53 -6.22
N LEU A 293 -46.71 2.71 -5.80
CA LEU A 293 -47.85 2.11 -6.47
C LEU A 293 -48.06 2.67 -7.89
N LEU A 294 -48.07 4.00 -8.08
CA LEU A 294 -48.51 4.61 -9.34
C LEU A 294 -47.35 4.95 -10.27
N ILE A 295 -46.53 5.94 -9.93
CA ILE A 295 -45.50 6.45 -10.85
C ILE A 295 -44.17 6.62 -10.15
N GLY A 296 -43.16 5.91 -10.66
CA GLY A 296 -41.75 6.16 -10.41
C GLY A 296 -40.93 4.89 -10.24
N ASN A 297 -39.62 5.06 -10.13
CA ASN A 297 -38.68 3.98 -10.38
C ASN A 297 -38.30 3.24 -9.09
N GLY A 298 -37.79 2.02 -9.23
CA GLY A 298 -37.08 1.34 -8.15
C GLY A 298 -35.76 2.03 -7.82
N GLY A 299 -35.31 1.88 -6.57
CA GLY A 299 -34.00 2.37 -6.14
C GLY A 299 -32.87 1.47 -6.63
N GLY A 300 -31.68 2.05 -6.84
CA GLY A 300 -30.50 1.25 -7.19
C GLY A 300 -30.01 0.39 -6.01
N GLY A 301 -29.37 -0.73 -6.29
CA GLY A 301 -28.63 -1.51 -5.31
C GLY A 301 -27.33 -0.80 -4.89
N GLY A 302 -26.92 -1.02 -3.64
CA GLY A 302 -25.67 -0.51 -3.10
C GLY A 302 -24.46 -1.30 -3.60
N MET A 303 -23.28 -0.69 -3.61
CA MET A 303 -22.05 -1.39 -3.95
C MET A 303 -21.71 -2.44 -2.90
N GLY A 304 -21.18 -3.59 -3.33
CA GLY A 304 -20.58 -4.59 -2.45
C GLY A 304 -19.26 -4.09 -1.86
N GLY A 305 -18.97 -4.48 -0.62
CA GLY A 305 -17.63 -4.29 -0.09
C GLY A 305 -16.64 -5.23 -0.76
N ALA A 306 -15.34 -5.05 -0.49
CA ALA A 306 -14.30 -5.85 -1.12
C ALA A 306 -14.61 -7.36 -1.04
N GLY A 307 -14.51 -8.05 -2.18
CA GLY A 307 -14.81 -9.46 -2.36
C GLY A 307 -16.27 -9.87 -2.17
N ALA A 308 -17.22 -8.93 -2.17
CA ALA A 308 -18.62 -9.22 -1.93
C ALA A 308 -19.55 -8.60 -2.97
N ALA A 309 -20.71 -9.22 -3.16
CA ALA A 309 -21.63 -8.87 -4.23
C ALA A 309 -22.27 -7.50 -4.06
N GLY A 310 -22.60 -6.86 -5.18
CA GLY A 310 -23.47 -5.70 -5.19
C GLY A 310 -24.90 -6.04 -4.75
N GLY A 311 -25.61 -5.07 -4.20
CA GLY A 311 -27.03 -5.21 -3.87
C GLY A 311 -27.90 -5.22 -5.11
N ASN A 312 -29.07 -5.84 -5.03
CA ASN A 312 -30.01 -5.88 -6.15
C ASN A 312 -30.76 -4.55 -6.28
N GLY A 313 -31.13 -4.17 -7.50
CA GLY A 313 -32.03 -3.06 -7.76
C GLY A 313 -33.46 -3.34 -7.27
N GLY A 314 -34.13 -2.31 -6.79
CA GLY A 314 -35.52 -2.39 -6.37
C GLY A 314 -36.49 -2.50 -7.55
N ALA A 315 -37.63 -3.14 -7.35
CA ALA A 315 -38.67 -3.18 -8.38
C ALA A 315 -39.19 -1.77 -8.72
N GLY A 316 -39.62 -1.55 -9.97
CA GLY A 316 -40.28 -0.31 -10.39
C GLY A 316 -41.69 -0.17 -9.80
N ALA A 317 -42.36 0.95 -10.09
CA ALA A 317 -43.73 1.13 -9.64
C ALA A 317 -44.69 0.08 -10.21
N THR A 318 -45.81 -0.14 -9.50
CA THR A 318 -46.76 -1.15 -9.96
C THR A 318 -47.41 -0.79 -11.28
N LEU A 319 -47.72 0.49 -11.51
CA LEU A 319 -48.33 0.98 -12.75
C LEU A 319 -47.28 1.46 -13.76
N LEU A 320 -46.54 2.53 -13.49
CA LEU A 320 -45.54 3.09 -14.41
C LEU A 320 -44.22 3.39 -13.70
N GLY A 321 -43.19 2.62 -13.99
CA GLY A 321 -41.87 2.88 -13.45
C GLY A 321 -40.84 1.85 -13.84
N ASP A 322 -39.61 2.31 -14.01
CA ASP A 322 -38.49 1.44 -14.31
C ASP A 322 -38.00 0.72 -13.04
N GLY A 323 -37.44 -0.46 -13.20
CA GLY A 323 -36.68 -1.11 -12.14
C GLY A 323 -35.37 -0.38 -11.85
N GLY A 324 -34.90 -0.47 -10.61
CA GLY A 324 -33.62 0.12 -10.19
C GLY A 324 -32.42 -0.67 -10.71
N THR A 325 -31.27 -0.02 -10.86
CA THR A 325 -30.05 -0.70 -11.28
C THR A 325 -29.48 -1.58 -10.18
N GLY A 326 -28.82 -2.68 -10.53
CA GLY A 326 -28.01 -3.46 -9.59
C GLY A 326 -26.73 -2.72 -9.16
N GLY A 327 -26.25 -3.01 -7.96
CA GLY A 327 -25.02 -2.46 -7.42
C GLY A 327 -23.79 -3.16 -7.97
N GLN A 328 -22.65 -2.47 -7.98
CA GLN A 328 -21.37 -3.07 -8.40
C GLN A 328 -20.87 -4.07 -7.35
N GLY A 329 -20.27 -5.18 -7.79
CA GLY A 329 -19.52 -6.10 -6.94
C GLY A 329 -18.21 -5.46 -6.49
N GLY A 330 -17.78 -5.77 -5.26
CA GLY A 330 -16.54 -5.23 -4.71
C GLY A 330 -15.29 -5.92 -5.29
N ALA A 331 -14.21 -5.14 -5.44
CA ALA A 331 -12.91 -5.67 -5.83
C ALA A 331 -12.42 -6.74 -4.84
N ALA A 332 -11.73 -7.76 -5.33
CA ALA A 332 -11.08 -8.75 -4.48
C ALA A 332 -10.03 -8.10 -3.57
N MET A 333 -9.86 -8.67 -2.38
CA MET A 333 -8.87 -8.23 -1.40
C MET A 333 -8.29 -9.46 -0.71
N SER A 334 -6.98 -9.46 -0.53
CA SER A 334 -6.29 -10.59 0.12
C SER A 334 -6.85 -10.83 1.53
N GLY A 335 -7.15 -12.09 1.83
CA GLY A 335 -7.74 -12.54 3.09
C GLY A 335 -9.26 -12.33 3.21
N VAL A 336 -9.94 -11.82 2.18
CA VAL A 336 -11.38 -11.54 2.22
C VAL A 336 -12.13 -12.47 1.26
N ASN A 337 -13.14 -13.18 1.75
CA ASN A 337 -14.01 -14.07 0.97
C ASN A 337 -13.25 -15.04 0.03
N GLY A 338 -12.07 -15.51 0.46
CA GLY A 338 -11.24 -16.42 -0.32
C GLY A 338 -10.54 -15.76 -1.52
N ASP A 339 -10.21 -14.47 -1.41
CA ASP A 339 -9.54 -13.67 -2.45
C ASP A 339 -10.35 -13.52 -3.75
N LEU A 340 -11.64 -13.83 -3.67
CA LEU A 340 -12.57 -13.72 -4.77
C LEU A 340 -13.12 -12.29 -4.87
N PRO A 341 -13.35 -11.78 -6.08
CA PRO A 341 -14.13 -10.57 -6.27
C PRO A 341 -15.62 -10.82 -6.03
N GLY A 342 -16.36 -9.74 -5.81
CA GLY A 342 -17.81 -9.77 -5.74
C GLY A 342 -18.48 -9.77 -7.10
N ASP A 343 -19.63 -10.43 -7.20
CA ASP A 343 -20.51 -10.32 -8.38
C ASP A 343 -21.30 -9.01 -8.38
N GLY A 344 -21.70 -8.54 -9.56
CA GLY A 344 -22.66 -7.45 -9.69
C GLY A 344 -24.05 -7.88 -9.21
N GLY A 345 -24.78 -6.95 -8.59
CA GLY A 345 -26.17 -7.19 -8.19
C GLY A 345 -27.11 -7.19 -9.39
N ASP A 346 -28.23 -7.90 -9.28
CA ASP A 346 -29.24 -7.94 -10.34
C ASP A 346 -29.99 -6.60 -10.43
N GLY A 347 -30.42 -6.23 -11.64
CA GLY A 347 -31.34 -5.12 -11.85
C GLY A 347 -32.76 -5.45 -11.38
N GLY A 348 -33.47 -4.45 -10.87
CA GLY A 348 -34.86 -4.57 -10.46
C GLY A 348 -35.80 -4.71 -11.66
N SER A 349 -36.92 -5.40 -11.48
CA SER A 349 -37.93 -5.54 -12.54
C SER A 349 -38.96 -4.43 -12.50
N ALA A 350 -39.44 -3.98 -13.66
CA ALA A 350 -40.67 -3.18 -13.77
C ALA A 350 -41.92 -4.09 -13.68
N ASN A 351 -43.10 -3.51 -13.40
CA ASN A 351 -44.32 -4.28 -13.19
C ASN A 351 -45.31 -4.24 -14.36
N TRP A 352 -46.11 -3.18 -14.56
CA TRP A 352 -47.07 -3.10 -15.68
C TRP A 352 -46.49 -2.38 -16.89
N PHE A 353 -45.99 -1.16 -16.67
CA PHE A 353 -45.30 -0.33 -17.65
C PHE A 353 -43.95 0.11 -17.10
N GLY A 354 -42.93 0.10 -17.95
CA GLY A 354 -41.57 0.52 -17.59
C GLY A 354 -40.52 -0.51 -17.98
N SER A 355 -39.27 -0.08 -17.99
CA SER A 355 -38.13 -0.93 -18.32
C SER A 355 -37.53 -1.60 -17.09
N GLY A 356 -36.94 -2.78 -17.26
CA GLY A 356 -36.14 -3.39 -16.22
C GLY A 356 -34.85 -2.58 -15.97
N GLY A 357 -34.38 -2.60 -14.73
CA GLY A 357 -33.12 -1.97 -14.37
C GLY A 357 -31.92 -2.75 -14.89
N ALA A 358 -30.81 -2.07 -15.15
CA ALA A 358 -29.57 -2.73 -15.55
C ALA A 358 -28.94 -3.51 -14.40
N GLY A 359 -28.29 -4.64 -14.69
CA GLY A 359 -27.45 -5.35 -13.72
C GLY A 359 -26.17 -4.60 -13.39
N GLY A 360 -25.62 -4.84 -12.21
CA GLY A 360 -24.38 -4.24 -11.73
C GLY A 360 -23.15 -4.90 -12.35
N GLN A 361 -22.03 -4.17 -12.39
CA GLN A 361 -20.77 -4.74 -12.86
C GLN A 361 -20.14 -5.65 -11.80
N GLY A 362 -19.43 -6.69 -12.24
CA GLY A 362 -18.61 -7.54 -11.36
C GLY A 362 -17.36 -6.81 -10.84
N GLY A 363 -16.84 -7.26 -9.70
CA GLY A 363 -15.65 -6.71 -9.07
C GLY A 363 -14.35 -7.12 -9.77
N THR A 364 -13.29 -6.33 -9.57
CA THR A 364 -11.96 -6.65 -10.13
C THR A 364 -11.28 -7.78 -9.35
N GLY A 365 -10.62 -8.70 -10.05
CA GLY A 365 -9.84 -9.78 -9.43
C GLY A 365 -8.59 -9.29 -8.69
N LEU A 366 -8.08 -10.10 -7.77
CA LEU A 366 -6.89 -9.80 -6.97
C LEU A 366 -5.63 -9.89 -7.83
N ALA A 367 -4.67 -8.98 -7.62
CA ALA A 367 -3.37 -9.08 -8.26
C ALA A 367 -2.59 -10.31 -7.77
N GLY A 368 -1.83 -10.93 -8.66
CA GLY A 368 -0.88 -11.96 -8.34
C GLY A 368 0.26 -11.41 -7.49
N THR A 369 0.82 -12.26 -6.62
CA THR A 369 1.94 -11.89 -5.76
C THR A 369 3.24 -11.77 -6.55
N ASP A 370 4.07 -10.80 -6.22
CA ASP A 370 5.40 -10.70 -6.81
C ASP A 370 6.27 -11.92 -6.44
N GLY A 371 7.11 -12.33 -7.38
CA GLY A 371 8.16 -13.31 -7.13
C GLY A 371 9.23 -12.68 -6.25
N VAL A 372 9.56 -13.33 -5.15
CA VAL A 372 10.60 -12.88 -4.21
C VAL A 372 11.65 -13.96 -4.06
N ASN A 373 12.92 -13.59 -4.22
CA ASN A 373 14.04 -14.49 -3.92
C ASN A 373 14.30 -14.55 -2.41
N PRO A 374 14.83 -15.67 -1.89
CA PRO A 374 15.27 -15.74 -0.49
C PRO A 374 16.40 -14.75 -0.22
N THR A 375 16.49 -14.27 1.03
CA THR A 375 17.54 -13.34 1.47
C THR A 375 18.64 -14.09 2.23
N PRO A 376 19.88 -14.17 1.69
CA PRO A 376 20.97 -14.84 2.37
C PRO A 376 21.55 -14.02 3.53
N PHE A 377 22.33 -14.69 4.39
CA PHE A 377 23.17 -14.06 5.40
C PHE A 377 24.60 -14.68 5.45
N PRO A 378 25.62 -13.93 5.90
CA PRO A 378 27.02 -14.32 5.70
C PRO A 378 27.48 -15.48 6.58
N ASN A 379 28.39 -16.31 6.06
CA ASN A 379 29.11 -17.34 6.82
C ASN A 379 30.53 -16.86 7.16
N PRO A 380 30.92 -16.77 8.45
CA PRO A 380 32.24 -16.30 8.85
C PRO A 380 33.35 -17.38 8.76
N GLY A 381 33.01 -18.61 8.38
CA GLY A 381 33.96 -19.72 8.30
C GLY A 381 35.00 -19.53 7.19
N THR A 382 36.24 -19.92 7.45
CA THR A 382 37.35 -19.91 6.49
C THR A 382 37.92 -21.32 6.35
N GLY A 383 38.34 -21.69 5.14
CA GLY A 383 39.17 -22.88 4.93
C GLY A 383 40.49 -22.76 5.68
N GLY A 384 41.12 -23.90 5.97
CA GLY A 384 42.47 -23.94 6.53
C GLY A 384 43.51 -23.41 5.54
N ASP A 385 44.50 -22.68 6.04
CA ASP A 385 45.60 -22.18 5.22
C ASP A 385 46.55 -23.31 4.81
N GLY A 386 47.16 -23.14 3.63
CA GLY A 386 48.20 -24.03 3.12
C GLY A 386 49.47 -23.98 3.97
N ILE A 387 50.19 -25.11 4.01
CA ILE A 387 51.43 -25.23 4.79
C ILE A 387 52.57 -24.55 4.05
N ASN A 388 53.37 -23.75 4.74
CA ASN A 388 54.58 -23.15 4.17
C ASN A 388 55.69 -24.19 3.98
N ASP A 389 56.35 -24.15 2.83
CA ASP A 389 57.50 -24.99 2.49
C ASP A 389 58.74 -24.11 2.31
N ILE A 390 59.68 -24.19 3.25
CA ILE A 390 60.83 -23.28 3.36
C ILE A 390 62.10 -24.13 3.48
N GLY A 391 63.04 -23.96 2.55
CA GLY A 391 64.21 -24.82 2.52
C GLY A 391 65.18 -24.57 1.36
N ALA A 392 66.12 -25.51 1.19
CA ALA A 392 67.10 -25.51 0.11
C ALA A 392 66.60 -26.36 -1.07
N GLY A 393 66.88 -25.93 -2.29
CA GLY A 393 66.29 -26.45 -3.52
C GLY A 393 64.90 -25.88 -3.80
N PRO A 394 64.18 -26.40 -4.82
CA PRO A 394 62.86 -25.92 -5.19
C PRO A 394 61.83 -26.17 -4.08
N GLN A 395 61.04 -25.15 -3.72
CA GLN A 395 59.98 -25.25 -2.70
C GLN A 395 58.59 -24.96 -3.28
N VAL A 396 57.57 -25.65 -2.76
CA VAL A 396 56.18 -25.48 -3.18
C VAL A 396 55.28 -25.37 -1.96
N GLY A 397 54.70 -24.19 -1.76
CA GLY A 397 53.72 -23.96 -0.70
C GLY A 397 52.47 -24.83 -0.87
N GLY A 398 51.90 -25.28 0.25
CA GLY A 398 50.69 -26.08 0.27
C GLY A 398 49.46 -25.29 -0.20
N THR A 399 48.48 -25.98 -0.77
CA THR A 399 47.21 -25.36 -1.19
C THR A 399 46.31 -25.07 0.01
N GLY A 400 45.59 -23.94 -0.01
CA GLY A 400 44.55 -23.66 0.97
C GLY A 400 43.35 -24.59 0.81
N ASP A 401 42.69 -24.93 1.92
CA ASP A 401 41.48 -25.74 1.92
C ASP A 401 40.27 -24.95 1.42
N THR A 402 39.30 -25.67 0.85
CA THR A 402 38.03 -25.06 0.44
C THR A 402 37.25 -24.55 1.66
N GLY A 403 36.56 -23.42 1.50
CA GLY A 403 35.70 -22.87 2.53
C GLY A 403 34.53 -23.82 2.89
N PRO A 404 34.04 -23.80 4.14
CA PRO A 404 32.93 -24.65 4.54
C PRO A 404 31.65 -24.29 3.77
N THR A 405 30.83 -25.30 3.43
CA THR A 405 29.48 -25.09 2.89
C THR A 405 28.59 -24.37 3.91
N GLY A 406 27.76 -23.42 3.45
CA GLY A 406 26.78 -22.72 4.29
C GLY A 406 25.63 -23.61 4.79
N GLY A 407 25.09 -23.29 5.97
CA GLY A 407 23.80 -23.78 6.44
C GLY A 407 22.59 -23.18 5.71
N ILE A 408 21.37 -23.46 6.16
CA ILE A 408 20.15 -22.98 5.49
C ILE A 408 20.12 -21.44 5.46
N GLY A 409 20.07 -20.84 4.28
CA GLY A 409 20.11 -19.39 4.04
C GLY A 409 21.47 -18.74 4.25
N GLU A 410 22.51 -19.52 4.57
CA GLU A 410 23.87 -19.04 4.79
C GLU A 410 24.70 -19.09 3.53
N ASP A 411 25.54 -18.08 3.34
CA ASP A 411 26.57 -18.09 2.30
C ASP A 411 27.61 -19.19 2.54
N GLY A 412 28.38 -19.53 1.51
CA GLY A 412 29.57 -20.34 1.67
C GLY A 412 30.65 -19.60 2.46
N GLY A 413 31.44 -20.35 3.23
CA GLY A 413 32.63 -19.80 3.90
C GLY A 413 33.74 -19.47 2.90
N THR A 414 34.68 -18.63 3.31
CA THR A 414 35.81 -18.25 2.45
C THR A 414 36.83 -19.38 2.32
N GLY A 415 37.52 -19.48 1.18
CA GLY A 415 38.64 -20.41 1.01
C GLY A 415 39.86 -20.02 1.84
N GLY A 416 40.65 -21.01 2.26
CA GLY A 416 41.91 -20.79 2.98
C GLY A 416 42.98 -20.19 2.08
N THR A 417 43.95 -19.50 2.65
CA THR A 417 45.07 -18.93 1.87
C THR A 417 46.05 -20.02 1.44
N GLY A 418 46.74 -19.83 0.32
CA GLY A 418 47.85 -20.70 -0.08
C GLY A 418 49.07 -20.48 0.82
N GLY A 419 49.82 -21.55 1.07
CA GLY A 419 51.06 -21.51 1.85
C GLY A 419 52.21 -20.87 1.07
N THR A 420 53.22 -20.39 1.78
CA THR A 420 54.42 -19.80 1.15
C THR A 420 55.37 -20.89 0.65
N GLY A 421 56.01 -20.68 -0.50
CA GLY A 421 57.08 -21.54 -1.00
C GLY A 421 58.38 -20.75 -1.14
N GLU A 422 59.31 -20.93 -0.20
CA GLU A 422 60.51 -20.08 -0.06
C GLU A 422 61.79 -20.89 -0.25
N SER A 423 62.47 -20.67 -1.37
CA SER A 423 63.79 -21.28 -1.63
C SER A 423 64.91 -20.40 -1.09
N THR A 424 65.69 -20.90 -0.13
CA THR A 424 66.74 -20.16 0.59
C THR A 424 68.12 -20.21 -0.05
N ASP A 425 68.28 -20.94 -1.17
CA ASP A 425 69.54 -21.05 -1.91
C ASP A 425 69.48 -20.56 -3.36
N GLY A 426 68.36 -19.99 -3.79
CA GLY A 426 68.19 -19.36 -5.11
C GLY A 426 67.61 -20.29 -6.19
N ASN A 427 67.00 -21.40 -5.78
CA ASN A 427 66.17 -22.26 -6.63
C ASN A 427 64.73 -21.74 -6.69
N ASP A 428 63.84 -22.41 -7.42
CA ASP A 428 62.46 -21.93 -7.62
C ASP A 428 61.64 -21.96 -6.31
N GLY A 429 60.99 -20.85 -5.99
CA GLY A 429 60.02 -20.76 -4.90
C GLY A 429 58.62 -20.54 -5.46
N THR A 430 57.69 -21.45 -5.17
CA THR A 430 56.32 -21.36 -5.70
C THR A 430 55.30 -21.33 -4.57
N GLY A 431 54.48 -20.29 -4.53
CA GLY A 431 53.40 -20.15 -3.57
C GLY A 431 52.26 -21.14 -3.85
N GLY A 432 51.61 -21.60 -2.79
CA GLY A 432 50.47 -22.49 -2.87
C GLY A 432 49.22 -21.82 -3.43
N VAL A 433 48.34 -22.59 -4.07
CA VAL A 433 47.07 -22.07 -4.59
C VAL A 433 46.10 -21.80 -3.43
N GLY A 434 45.37 -20.69 -3.48
CA GLY A 434 44.30 -20.39 -2.53
C GLY A 434 43.13 -21.37 -2.64
N GLY A 435 42.51 -21.70 -1.52
CA GLY A 435 41.36 -22.59 -1.47
C GLY A 435 40.13 -22.00 -2.16
N THR A 436 39.29 -22.84 -2.75
CA THR A 436 38.03 -22.34 -3.34
C THR A 436 37.06 -21.86 -2.26
N GLY A 437 36.17 -20.93 -2.60
CA GLY A 437 35.08 -20.55 -1.71
C GLY A 437 34.11 -21.72 -1.48
N GLY A 438 33.54 -21.79 -0.28
CA GLY A 438 32.54 -22.78 0.06
C GLY A 438 31.26 -22.61 -0.75
N THR A 439 30.50 -23.69 -0.91
CA THR A 439 29.18 -23.61 -1.55
C THR A 439 28.18 -22.93 -0.63
N GLY A 440 27.29 -22.10 -1.19
CA GLY A 440 26.13 -21.58 -0.45
C GLY A 440 25.22 -22.69 0.05
N GLY A 441 24.52 -22.45 1.15
CA GLY A 441 23.54 -23.42 1.67
C GLY A 441 22.19 -23.35 0.97
N SER A 442 21.36 -24.37 1.19
CA SER A 442 19.97 -24.41 0.73
C SER A 442 19.17 -23.20 1.27
N GLY A 443 18.14 -22.74 0.56
CA GLY A 443 17.35 -21.57 0.96
C GLY A 443 17.96 -20.21 0.60
N GLY A 444 18.78 -20.12 -0.44
CA GLY A 444 19.22 -18.84 -1.01
C GLY A 444 20.66 -18.41 -0.73
N GLY A 445 21.49 -19.26 -0.13
CA GLY A 445 22.86 -18.94 0.23
C GLY A 445 23.74 -18.64 -0.99
N GLY A 446 24.49 -17.54 -0.95
CA GLY A 446 25.50 -17.20 -1.95
C GLY A 446 26.78 -18.05 -1.81
N GLY A 447 27.61 -18.04 -2.85
CA GLY A 447 28.92 -18.68 -2.81
C GLY A 447 29.92 -17.92 -1.92
N GLY A 448 30.80 -18.66 -1.25
CA GLY A 448 31.88 -18.06 -0.46
C GLY A 448 32.98 -17.47 -1.34
N ALA A 449 33.78 -16.54 -0.80
CA ALA A 449 34.92 -16.00 -1.55
C ALA A 449 36.07 -17.02 -1.64
N GLY A 450 36.82 -17.02 -2.72
CA GLY A 450 38.07 -17.77 -2.83
C GLY A 450 39.16 -17.23 -1.92
N GLY A 451 40.05 -18.11 -1.46
CA GLY A 451 41.21 -17.76 -0.66
C GLY A 451 42.32 -17.13 -1.49
N MET A 452 43.20 -16.35 -0.86
CA MET A 452 44.35 -15.74 -1.56
C MET A 452 45.40 -16.80 -1.91
N GLY A 453 46.12 -16.62 -3.02
CA GLY A 453 47.31 -17.39 -3.32
C GLY A 453 48.45 -17.10 -2.34
N GLY A 454 49.30 -18.10 -2.11
CA GLY A 454 50.48 -17.99 -1.26
C GLY A 454 51.65 -17.29 -1.94
N THR A 455 52.62 -16.82 -1.16
CA THR A 455 53.80 -16.15 -1.71
C THR A 455 54.82 -17.17 -2.23
N GLY A 456 55.41 -16.91 -3.39
CA GLY A 456 56.58 -17.63 -3.89
C GLY A 456 57.81 -16.77 -3.69
N GLU A 457 58.81 -17.28 -2.96
CA GLU A 457 59.99 -16.51 -2.57
C GLU A 457 61.29 -17.22 -2.96
N THR A 458 62.27 -16.45 -3.44
CA THR A 458 63.58 -16.98 -3.82
C THR A 458 64.70 -16.10 -3.30
N ASP A 459 65.48 -16.67 -2.39
CA ASP A 459 66.60 -16.05 -1.70
C ASP A 459 67.91 -16.67 -2.15
N GLY A 460 68.76 -15.89 -2.82
CA GLY A 460 70.06 -16.37 -3.29
C GLY A 460 70.55 -15.70 -4.56
N THR A 461 71.73 -16.09 -5.04
CA THR A 461 72.32 -15.53 -6.28
C THR A 461 72.09 -16.40 -7.51
N MET A 462 71.52 -17.59 -7.33
CA MET A 462 71.10 -18.46 -8.44
C MET A 462 69.82 -17.89 -9.08
N GLY A 463 69.74 -17.93 -10.41
CA GLY A 463 68.67 -17.29 -11.19
C GLY A 463 67.37 -18.09 -11.25
N GLY A 464 66.87 -18.59 -10.11
CA GLY A 464 65.58 -19.29 -9.99
C GLY A 464 64.37 -18.39 -10.23
N VAL A 465 63.16 -18.98 -10.20
CA VAL A 465 61.90 -18.28 -10.43
C VAL A 465 61.04 -18.26 -9.16
N ALA A 466 60.65 -17.06 -8.73
CA ALA A 466 59.68 -16.84 -7.67
C ALA A 466 58.28 -16.70 -8.28
N THR A 467 57.39 -17.66 -8.03
CA THR A 467 56.03 -17.68 -8.58
C THR A 467 54.99 -17.60 -7.47
N GLY A 468 54.21 -16.52 -7.43
CA GLY A 468 53.06 -16.42 -6.54
C GLY A 468 51.99 -17.46 -6.87
N GLY A 469 51.33 -17.99 -5.84
CA GLY A 469 50.25 -18.95 -6.00
C GLY A 469 49.00 -18.31 -6.61
N LYS A 470 48.19 -19.08 -7.35
CA LYS A 470 46.91 -18.56 -7.86
C LYS A 470 45.92 -18.32 -6.73
N GLY A 471 45.07 -17.31 -6.87
CA GLY A 471 43.90 -17.14 -6.00
C GLY A 471 42.88 -18.27 -6.21
N GLY A 472 42.17 -18.64 -5.15
CA GLY A 472 41.10 -19.63 -5.24
C GLY A 472 39.88 -19.08 -5.98
N SER A 473 39.14 -19.94 -6.67
CA SER A 473 37.89 -19.52 -7.30
C SER A 473 36.81 -19.23 -6.25
N GLY A 474 35.86 -18.37 -6.60
CA GLY A 474 34.63 -18.20 -5.83
C GLY A 474 33.83 -19.48 -5.72
N GLY A 475 33.12 -19.64 -4.61
CA GLY A 475 32.22 -20.75 -4.36
C GLY A 475 30.95 -20.66 -5.20
N SER A 476 30.36 -21.81 -5.51
CA SER A 476 29.04 -21.84 -6.16
C SER A 476 27.94 -21.48 -5.15
N PRO A 477 26.88 -20.78 -5.58
CA PRO A 477 25.70 -20.59 -4.75
C PRO A 477 25.00 -21.92 -4.42
N GLY A 478 24.08 -21.88 -3.45
CA GLY A 478 23.31 -23.04 -3.02
C GLY A 478 22.36 -23.59 -4.09
N VAL A 479 21.88 -24.81 -3.86
CA VAL A 479 20.94 -25.50 -4.78
C VAL A 479 19.60 -24.78 -4.96
N ASP A 480 19.22 -23.95 -3.98
CA ASP A 480 18.05 -23.08 -4.02
C ASP A 480 18.47 -21.62 -4.23
N GLY A 481 19.51 -21.42 -5.04
CA GLY A 481 19.92 -20.14 -5.61
C GLY A 481 20.75 -19.24 -4.69
N GLY A 482 21.40 -18.24 -5.28
CA GLY A 482 22.26 -17.30 -4.58
C GLY A 482 23.22 -16.57 -5.53
N ALA A 483 23.88 -15.53 -5.01
CA ALA A 483 24.95 -14.85 -5.74
C ALA A 483 26.20 -15.73 -5.85
N GLY A 484 26.98 -15.54 -6.90
CA GLY A 484 28.27 -16.21 -7.04
C GLY A 484 29.32 -15.66 -6.07
N GLY A 485 30.16 -16.54 -5.54
CA GLY A 485 31.30 -16.13 -4.72
C GLY A 485 32.36 -15.37 -5.51
N ALA A 486 33.03 -14.42 -4.88
CA ALA A 486 34.15 -13.71 -5.50
C ALA A 486 35.42 -14.58 -5.55
N GLY A 487 36.25 -14.41 -6.56
CA GLY A 487 37.57 -15.03 -6.62
C GLY A 487 38.57 -14.41 -5.65
N GLY A 488 39.52 -15.22 -5.20
CA GLY A 488 40.62 -14.83 -4.33
C GLY A 488 41.73 -14.12 -5.11
N LYS A 489 42.53 -13.30 -4.44
CA LYS A 489 43.67 -12.63 -5.08
C LYS A 489 44.81 -13.61 -5.36
N GLY A 490 45.57 -13.38 -6.42
CA GLY A 490 46.84 -14.04 -6.65
C GLY A 490 47.88 -13.68 -5.58
N GLY A 491 48.78 -14.61 -5.31
CA GLY A 491 49.89 -14.47 -4.38
C GLY A 491 51.06 -13.71 -5.00
N GLU A 492 51.94 -13.20 -4.14
CA GLU A 492 53.13 -12.47 -4.55
C GLU A 492 54.24 -13.41 -5.02
N GLY A 493 54.95 -13.05 -6.08
CA GLY A 493 56.25 -13.63 -6.41
C GLY A 493 57.34 -12.63 -6.07
N HIS A 494 58.29 -12.99 -5.19
CA HIS A 494 59.36 -12.11 -4.75
C HIS A 494 60.74 -12.77 -4.84
N ILE A 495 61.68 -12.09 -5.48
CA ILE A 495 63.08 -12.54 -5.57
C ILE A 495 64.06 -11.45 -5.15
N THR A 496 65.04 -11.83 -4.32
CA THR A 496 66.15 -10.95 -3.91
C THR A 496 67.39 -11.11 -4.83
N GLY A 497 67.42 -12.17 -5.65
CA GLY A 497 68.49 -12.56 -6.58
C GLY A 497 68.34 -12.11 -8.04
N GLY A 498 69.13 -12.69 -8.95
CA GLY A 498 69.16 -12.33 -10.39
C GLY A 498 68.12 -13.02 -11.29
N GLY A 499 67.15 -13.73 -10.73
CA GLY A 499 66.13 -14.51 -11.44
C GLY A 499 64.82 -13.77 -11.69
N PHE A 500 63.75 -14.49 -12.03
CA PHE A 500 62.46 -13.91 -12.41
C PHE A 500 61.45 -13.96 -11.27
N ALA A 501 60.60 -12.94 -11.15
CA ALA A 501 59.44 -12.96 -10.27
C ALA A 501 58.15 -12.83 -11.05
N SER A 502 57.20 -13.73 -10.80
CA SER A 502 55.87 -13.71 -11.39
C SER A 502 54.81 -13.76 -10.30
N GLY A 503 53.94 -12.75 -10.24
CA GLY A 503 52.76 -12.78 -9.41
C GLY A 503 51.78 -13.87 -9.84
N GLY A 504 51.04 -14.43 -8.90
CA GLY A 504 50.02 -15.43 -9.18
C GLY A 504 48.79 -14.84 -9.85
N GLU A 505 48.07 -15.63 -10.64
CA GLU A 505 46.80 -15.19 -11.22
C GLU A 505 45.72 -15.02 -10.14
N GLY A 506 44.80 -14.08 -10.34
CA GLY A 506 43.57 -13.98 -9.55
C GLY A 506 42.63 -15.15 -9.81
N GLY A 507 41.86 -15.54 -8.81
CA GLY A 507 40.84 -16.58 -8.95
C GLY A 507 39.59 -16.06 -9.65
N ASP A 508 38.87 -16.94 -10.34
CA ASP A 508 37.64 -16.56 -11.03
C ASP A 508 36.46 -16.39 -10.07
N GLY A 509 35.56 -15.46 -10.38
CA GLY A 509 34.27 -15.32 -9.71
C GLY A 509 33.29 -16.40 -10.17
N ALA A 510 32.48 -16.93 -9.26
CA ALA A 510 31.46 -17.91 -9.61
C ALA A 510 30.23 -17.25 -10.23
N ALA A 511 29.46 -18.01 -11.01
CA ALA A 511 28.19 -17.53 -11.56
C ALA A 511 27.10 -17.42 -10.49
N GLY A 512 26.23 -16.41 -10.62
CA GLY A 512 24.96 -16.34 -9.91
C GLY A 512 23.92 -17.27 -10.53
N THR A 513 22.95 -17.73 -9.73
CA THR A 513 21.87 -18.58 -10.25
C THR A 513 20.70 -17.77 -10.81
N ALA A 514 19.85 -18.44 -11.58
CA ALA A 514 18.57 -17.87 -11.97
C ALA A 514 17.68 -17.56 -10.75
N ALA A 515 16.71 -16.67 -10.96
CA ALA A 515 15.69 -16.35 -9.99
C ALA A 515 14.84 -17.57 -9.63
N LEU A 516 14.33 -17.60 -8.41
CA LEU A 516 13.52 -18.70 -7.89
C LEU A 516 12.14 -18.28 -7.42
N GLY A 517 11.96 -16.99 -7.10
CA GLY A 517 10.65 -16.43 -6.79
C GLY A 517 9.74 -16.49 -8.01
N VAL A 518 8.73 -17.37 -7.95
CA VAL A 518 7.69 -17.47 -8.98
C VAL A 518 6.62 -16.43 -8.69
N ALA A 519 6.34 -15.59 -9.70
CA ALA A 519 5.25 -14.65 -9.63
C ALA A 519 3.89 -15.37 -9.66
N GLY A 520 2.96 -14.92 -8.83
CA GLY A 520 1.59 -15.40 -8.81
C GLY A 520 0.77 -14.87 -9.98
N ASP A 521 -0.21 -15.66 -10.40
CA ASP A 521 -1.20 -15.24 -11.39
C ASP A 521 -2.24 -14.30 -10.77
N GLY A 522 -2.81 -13.40 -11.58
CA GLY A 522 -3.97 -12.61 -11.18
C GLY A 522 -5.22 -13.47 -11.05
N ALA A 523 -6.09 -13.14 -10.10
CA ALA A 523 -7.37 -13.82 -9.93
C ALA A 523 -8.41 -13.37 -10.96
N THR A 524 -9.43 -14.21 -11.20
CA THR A 524 -10.51 -13.90 -12.14
C THR A 524 -11.37 -12.72 -11.65
N GLY A 525 -11.91 -11.91 -12.55
CA GLY A 525 -12.92 -10.89 -12.22
C GLY A 525 -14.30 -11.47 -11.88
N GLY A 526 -15.11 -10.73 -11.13
CA GLY A 526 -16.45 -11.16 -10.69
C GLY A 526 -17.47 -11.16 -11.83
N ALA A 527 -18.57 -11.89 -11.69
CA ALA A 527 -19.61 -11.92 -12.72
C ALA A 527 -20.41 -10.59 -12.72
N GLY A 528 -20.93 -10.20 -13.88
CA GLY A 528 -21.92 -9.13 -13.97
C GLY A 528 -23.30 -9.62 -13.51
N GLY A 529 -24.08 -8.74 -12.87
CA GLY A 529 -25.44 -9.05 -12.45
C GLY A 529 -26.42 -9.10 -13.63
N ASN A 530 -27.54 -9.80 -13.49
CA ASN A 530 -28.54 -9.88 -14.55
C ASN A 530 -29.35 -8.57 -14.65
N GLY A 531 -29.84 -8.25 -15.84
CA GLY A 531 -30.81 -7.18 -16.01
C GLY A 531 -32.20 -7.59 -15.52
N GLY A 532 -32.94 -6.62 -14.98
CA GLY A 532 -34.30 -6.85 -14.53
C GLY A 532 -35.30 -6.99 -15.68
N ASN A 533 -36.47 -7.57 -15.41
CA ASN A 533 -37.50 -7.72 -16.44
C ASN A 533 -38.24 -6.40 -16.70
N GLY A 534 -38.63 -6.16 -17.95
CA GLY A 534 -39.54 -5.09 -18.34
C GLY A 534 -40.97 -5.34 -17.85
N GLY A 535 -41.77 -4.29 -17.80
CA GLY A 535 -43.16 -4.36 -17.35
C GLY A 535 -44.01 -5.22 -18.29
N MET A 536 -44.98 -5.94 -17.72
CA MET A 536 -45.80 -6.96 -18.38
C MET A 536 -46.46 -6.51 -19.69
N PHE A 537 -46.87 -5.24 -19.83
CA PHE A 537 -47.56 -4.75 -21.02
C PHE A 537 -46.63 -4.02 -22.00
N ILE A 538 -45.94 -2.98 -21.52
CA ILE A 538 -44.96 -2.24 -22.31
C ILE A 538 -43.72 -2.04 -21.46
N GLY A 539 -42.61 -2.61 -21.90
CA GLY A 539 -41.39 -2.55 -21.12
C GLY A 539 -40.25 -3.29 -21.77
N ASN A 540 -39.10 -2.62 -21.86
CA ASN A 540 -37.87 -3.27 -22.29
C ASN A 540 -37.25 -4.02 -21.11
N GLY A 541 -36.57 -5.12 -21.39
CA GLY A 541 -35.71 -5.75 -20.39
C GLY A 541 -34.51 -4.87 -20.06
N GLY A 542 -34.04 -4.95 -18.83
CA GLY A 542 -32.82 -4.28 -18.39
C GLY A 542 -31.57 -4.93 -18.97
N ALA A 543 -30.52 -4.14 -19.22
CA ALA A 543 -29.25 -4.70 -19.68
C ALA A 543 -28.59 -5.54 -18.58
N GLY A 544 -27.92 -6.62 -18.94
CA GLY A 544 -27.03 -7.33 -18.03
C GLY A 544 -25.79 -6.49 -17.70
N GLY A 545 -25.27 -6.65 -16.49
CA GLY A 545 -24.05 -6.00 -16.04
C GLY A 545 -22.82 -6.61 -16.69
N ALA A 546 -21.77 -5.81 -16.88
CA ALA A 546 -20.51 -6.34 -17.41
C ALA A 546 -19.79 -7.20 -16.36
N GLY A 547 -19.04 -8.19 -16.82
CA GLY A 547 -18.09 -8.92 -15.96
C GLY A 547 -16.98 -8.01 -15.46
N GLY A 548 -16.44 -8.32 -14.29
CA GLY A 548 -15.34 -7.61 -13.66
C GLY A 548 -14.01 -7.85 -14.36
N ILE A 549 -13.07 -6.93 -14.16
CA ILE A 549 -11.72 -7.03 -14.76
C ILE A 549 -10.91 -8.11 -14.02
N GLY A 550 -10.13 -8.91 -14.73
CA GLY A 550 -9.18 -9.84 -14.11
C GLY A 550 -8.04 -9.12 -13.38
N GLY A 551 -7.49 -9.74 -12.33
CA GLY A 551 -6.36 -9.21 -11.59
C GLY A 551 -5.08 -9.16 -12.42
N THR A 552 -4.17 -8.26 -12.11
CA THR A 552 -2.86 -8.22 -12.79
C THR A 552 -1.99 -9.39 -12.33
N GLY A 553 -1.10 -9.90 -13.18
CA GLY A 553 -0.09 -10.87 -12.77
C GLY A 553 1.00 -10.21 -11.91
N GLY A 554 1.63 -10.99 -11.02
CA GLY A 554 2.74 -10.52 -10.19
C GLY A 554 4.03 -10.28 -10.98
N THR A 555 4.92 -9.43 -10.51
CA THR A 555 6.23 -9.21 -11.13
C THR A 555 7.18 -10.39 -10.86
N GLY A 556 8.04 -10.73 -11.81
CA GLY A 556 9.03 -11.80 -11.67
C GLY A 556 10.19 -11.40 -10.76
N ALA A 557 10.76 -12.36 -10.03
CA ALA A 557 11.93 -12.11 -9.19
C ALA A 557 13.19 -11.78 -10.02
N GLY A 558 14.10 -10.97 -9.48
CA GLY A 558 15.38 -10.67 -10.14
C GLY A 558 16.33 -11.88 -10.18
N GLY A 559 17.25 -11.91 -11.13
CA GLY A 559 18.34 -12.89 -11.14
C GLY A 559 19.42 -12.57 -10.11
N PHE A 560 20.19 -13.57 -9.68
CA PHE A 560 21.29 -13.34 -8.73
C PHE A 560 22.57 -12.91 -9.44
N ALA A 561 23.36 -12.05 -8.80
CA ALA A 561 24.60 -11.53 -9.39
C ALA A 561 25.73 -12.58 -9.44
N GLY A 562 26.61 -12.46 -10.43
CA GLY A 562 27.87 -13.18 -10.47
C GLY A 562 28.91 -12.60 -9.51
N GLY A 563 29.85 -13.42 -9.07
CA GLY A 563 30.97 -13.02 -8.22
C GLY A 563 32.05 -12.29 -9.02
N ALA A 564 32.75 -11.34 -8.39
CA ALA A 564 33.88 -10.67 -9.03
C ALA A 564 35.11 -11.58 -9.15
N GLY A 565 35.91 -11.41 -10.20
CA GLY A 565 37.23 -12.01 -10.31
C GLY A 565 38.22 -11.41 -9.31
N GLY A 566 39.14 -12.23 -8.82
CA GLY A 566 40.20 -11.81 -7.92
C GLY A 566 41.29 -11.01 -8.64
N ALA A 567 41.98 -10.10 -7.97
CA ALA A 567 43.11 -9.41 -8.57
C ALA A 567 44.32 -10.35 -8.73
N GLY A 568 45.14 -10.13 -9.76
CA GLY A 568 46.45 -10.76 -9.89
C GLY A 568 47.41 -10.32 -8.80
N GLY A 569 48.35 -11.20 -8.46
CA GLY A 569 49.38 -10.98 -7.46
C GLY A 569 50.55 -10.15 -8.00
N GLU A 570 51.32 -9.56 -7.09
CA GLU A 570 52.47 -8.73 -7.46
C GLU A 570 53.68 -9.60 -7.85
N GLY A 571 54.44 -9.16 -8.84
CA GLY A 571 55.79 -9.68 -9.12
C GLY A 571 56.83 -8.65 -8.68
N ILE A 572 57.77 -9.03 -7.81
CA ILE A 572 58.77 -8.13 -7.23
C ILE A 572 60.17 -8.71 -7.37
N THR A 573 61.10 -7.90 -7.90
CA THR A 573 62.52 -8.27 -8.00
C THR A 573 63.40 -7.16 -7.40
N ASP A 574 64.20 -7.48 -6.39
CA ASP A 574 65.21 -6.57 -5.83
C ASP A 574 66.55 -6.66 -6.59
N GLY A 575 66.74 -7.71 -7.40
CA GLY A 575 67.94 -7.98 -8.17
C GLY A 575 67.81 -7.68 -9.67
N GLY A 576 68.52 -8.46 -10.50
CA GLY A 576 68.76 -8.16 -11.93
C GLY A 576 67.81 -8.80 -12.95
N GLY A 577 66.81 -9.58 -12.53
CA GLY A 577 65.87 -10.26 -13.42
C GLY A 577 64.48 -9.61 -13.44
N ALA A 578 63.60 -10.07 -14.33
CA ALA A 578 62.34 -9.37 -14.66
C ALA A 578 61.20 -9.68 -13.68
N ALA A 579 60.32 -8.70 -13.49
CA ALA A 579 59.15 -8.77 -12.62
C ALA A 579 57.87 -8.72 -13.44
N ILE A 580 57.02 -9.74 -13.33
CA ILE A 580 55.76 -9.85 -14.08
C ILE A 580 54.62 -9.94 -13.07
N GLY A 581 53.66 -9.02 -13.13
CA GLY A 581 52.44 -9.13 -12.33
C GLY A 581 51.51 -10.24 -12.85
N GLY A 582 50.75 -10.86 -11.95
CA GLY A 582 49.78 -11.89 -12.33
C GLY A 582 48.56 -11.33 -13.05
N GLU A 583 47.91 -12.12 -13.89
CA GLU A 583 46.64 -11.70 -14.49
C GLU A 583 45.51 -11.67 -13.45
N GLY A 584 44.49 -10.83 -13.65
CA GLY A 584 43.26 -10.87 -12.85
C GLY A 584 42.44 -12.15 -13.08
N GLY A 585 41.41 -12.42 -12.29
CA GLY A 585 40.45 -13.50 -12.54
C GLY A 585 39.28 -13.05 -13.40
N GLU A 586 38.57 -13.99 -14.03
CA GLU A 586 37.33 -13.67 -14.75
C GLU A 586 36.19 -13.33 -13.78
N GLY A 587 35.31 -12.42 -14.19
CA GLY A 587 34.06 -12.16 -13.48
C GLY A 587 33.00 -13.24 -13.76
N GLY A 588 32.25 -13.63 -12.74
CA GLY A 588 31.19 -14.62 -12.87
C GLY A 588 29.96 -14.09 -13.61
N ALA A 589 29.26 -14.94 -14.35
CA ALA A 589 28.03 -14.56 -15.03
C ALA A 589 26.88 -14.26 -14.04
N GLY A 590 26.03 -13.30 -14.38
CA GLY A 590 24.77 -13.05 -13.69
C GLY A 590 23.70 -14.09 -14.06
N GLY A 591 22.78 -14.38 -13.13
CA GLY A 591 21.71 -15.32 -13.34
C GLY A 591 20.49 -14.73 -14.04
N ALA A 592 19.74 -15.56 -14.76
CA ALA A 592 18.51 -15.14 -15.44
C ALA A 592 17.39 -14.76 -14.45
N ALA A 593 16.53 -13.82 -14.82
CA ALA A 593 15.41 -13.42 -13.98
C ALA A 593 14.15 -14.31 -14.11
N GLY A 594 13.23 -14.14 -13.18
CA GLY A 594 11.97 -14.85 -13.09
C GLY A 594 10.92 -14.31 -14.06
N VAL A 595 10.02 -15.19 -14.48
CA VAL A 595 8.90 -14.85 -15.36
C VAL A 595 7.82 -14.10 -14.57
N GLY A 596 7.22 -13.07 -15.18
CA GLY A 596 6.05 -12.39 -14.62
C GLY A 596 4.81 -13.29 -14.61
N GLY A 597 3.94 -13.14 -13.62
CA GLY A 597 2.72 -13.92 -13.47
C GLY A 597 1.71 -13.63 -14.58
N THR A 598 0.84 -14.58 -14.90
CA THR A 598 -0.20 -14.32 -15.90
C THR A 598 -1.29 -13.41 -15.32
N GLY A 599 -1.89 -12.58 -16.16
CA GLY A 599 -3.07 -11.82 -15.77
C GLY A 599 -4.26 -12.75 -15.52
N GLY A 600 -5.12 -12.39 -14.58
CA GLY A 600 -6.35 -13.12 -14.31
C GLY A 600 -7.38 -12.95 -15.43
N SER A 601 -8.29 -13.91 -15.60
CA SER A 601 -9.32 -13.76 -16.61
C SER A 601 -10.37 -12.72 -16.23
N GLY A 602 -10.97 -12.05 -17.20
CA GLY A 602 -12.16 -11.24 -16.95
C GLY A 602 -13.34 -12.11 -16.50
N GLY A 603 -14.27 -11.51 -15.74
CA GLY A 603 -15.50 -12.16 -15.31
C GLY A 603 -16.50 -12.33 -16.45
N VAL A 604 -17.51 -13.18 -16.26
CA VAL A 604 -18.60 -13.34 -17.25
C VAL A 604 -19.58 -12.17 -17.19
N GLY A 605 -20.17 -11.80 -18.32
CA GLY A 605 -21.24 -10.80 -18.36
C GLY A 605 -22.58 -11.37 -17.86
N GLY A 606 -23.39 -10.54 -17.21
CA GLY A 606 -24.73 -10.92 -16.75
C GLY A 606 -25.75 -10.97 -17.87
N ALA A 607 -26.80 -11.78 -17.74
CA ALA A 607 -27.84 -11.88 -18.77
C ALA A 607 -28.69 -10.61 -18.84
N GLY A 608 -29.19 -10.27 -20.02
CA GLY A 608 -30.22 -9.24 -20.18
C GLY A 608 -31.58 -9.72 -19.68
N GLY A 609 -32.37 -8.82 -19.10
CA GLY A 609 -33.71 -9.14 -18.62
C GLY A 609 -34.72 -9.32 -19.76
N ALA A 610 -35.81 -10.02 -19.49
CA ALA A 610 -36.88 -10.22 -20.48
C ALA A 610 -37.72 -8.95 -20.66
N ALA A 611 -38.25 -8.72 -21.85
CA ALA A 611 -39.25 -7.68 -22.11
C ALA A 611 -40.67 -8.12 -21.72
N GLY A 612 -41.59 -7.15 -21.66
CA GLY A 612 -43.03 -7.38 -21.55
C GLY A 612 -43.71 -7.85 -22.84
N PHE A 613 -45.03 -7.73 -22.93
CA PHE A 613 -45.79 -8.07 -24.14
C PHE A 613 -45.33 -7.25 -25.37
N ILE A 614 -45.15 -5.93 -25.19
CA ILE A 614 -44.51 -5.02 -26.15
C ILE A 614 -43.17 -4.56 -25.55
N GLY A 615 -42.07 -4.84 -26.24
CA GLY A 615 -40.76 -4.39 -25.77
C GLY A 615 -39.60 -5.21 -26.32
N ILE A 616 -38.42 -4.62 -26.26
CA ILE A 616 -37.18 -5.32 -26.61
C ILE A 616 -36.55 -5.95 -25.36
N GLY A 617 -36.03 -7.17 -25.52
CA GLY A 617 -35.26 -7.81 -24.45
C GLY A 617 -33.99 -7.00 -24.14
N GLY A 618 -33.54 -7.06 -22.90
CA GLY A 618 -32.33 -6.36 -22.48
C GLY A 618 -31.09 -6.95 -23.15
N ALA A 619 -30.11 -6.11 -23.49
CA ALA A 619 -28.82 -6.62 -23.97
C ALA A 619 -28.12 -7.41 -22.86
N GLY A 620 -27.45 -8.51 -23.20
CA GLY A 620 -26.54 -9.18 -22.28
C GLY A 620 -25.32 -8.30 -21.99
N GLY A 621 -24.80 -8.39 -20.77
CA GLY A 621 -23.59 -7.68 -20.36
C GLY A 621 -22.36 -8.23 -21.07
N SER A 622 -21.39 -7.39 -21.37
CA SER A 622 -20.11 -7.84 -21.92
C SER A 622 -19.33 -8.68 -20.90
N GLY A 623 -18.54 -9.64 -21.38
CA GLY A 623 -17.49 -10.23 -20.55
C GLY A 623 -16.50 -9.17 -20.07
N GLY A 624 -15.92 -9.36 -18.90
CA GLY A 624 -14.94 -8.46 -18.31
C GLY A 624 -13.61 -8.50 -19.04
N LEU A 625 -12.80 -7.45 -18.91
CA LEU A 625 -11.46 -7.42 -19.49
C LEU A 625 -10.54 -8.40 -18.76
N GLY A 626 -9.64 -9.06 -19.49
CA GLY A 626 -8.54 -9.80 -18.87
C GLY A 626 -7.57 -8.87 -18.15
N GLY A 627 -6.98 -9.35 -17.06
CA GLY A 627 -5.94 -8.63 -16.33
C GLY A 627 -4.64 -8.53 -17.11
N THR A 628 -3.83 -7.53 -16.82
CA THR A 628 -2.51 -7.39 -17.46
C THR A 628 -1.56 -8.47 -16.94
N GLY A 629 -0.66 -8.96 -17.79
CA GLY A 629 0.42 -9.84 -17.34
C GLY A 629 1.43 -9.09 -16.48
N GLY A 630 2.06 -9.79 -15.55
CA GLY A 630 3.10 -9.23 -14.70
C GLY A 630 4.39 -8.95 -15.46
N VAL A 631 5.18 -7.98 -14.97
CA VAL A 631 6.48 -7.66 -15.59
C VAL A 631 7.49 -8.76 -15.27
N GLY A 632 8.35 -9.12 -16.22
CA GLY A 632 9.45 -10.05 -15.97
C GLY A 632 10.51 -9.45 -15.04
N GLY A 633 11.23 -10.29 -14.29
CA GLY A 633 12.28 -9.82 -13.38
C GLY A 633 13.50 -9.25 -14.11
N ILE A 634 14.32 -8.47 -13.41
CA ILE A 634 15.59 -7.96 -13.96
C ILE A 634 16.67 -9.04 -13.83
N GLY A 635 17.45 -9.28 -14.89
CA GLY A 635 18.56 -10.21 -14.86
C GLY A 635 19.64 -9.83 -13.84
N GLY A 636 20.36 -10.82 -13.30
CA GLY A 636 21.44 -10.60 -12.36
C GLY A 636 22.62 -9.89 -13.02
N ALA A 637 23.33 -9.03 -12.31
CA ALA A 637 24.53 -8.39 -12.84
C ALA A 637 25.68 -9.41 -13.01
N GLY A 638 26.48 -9.26 -14.05
CA GLY A 638 27.76 -9.94 -14.16
C GLY A 638 28.76 -9.42 -13.12
N GLY A 639 29.65 -10.28 -12.64
CA GLY A 639 30.73 -9.90 -11.75
C GLY A 639 31.83 -9.15 -12.50
N ASN A 640 32.49 -8.20 -11.84
CA ASN A 640 33.61 -7.49 -12.47
C ASN A 640 34.80 -8.43 -12.66
N GLY A 641 35.58 -8.20 -13.71
CA GLY A 641 36.86 -8.87 -13.90
C GLY A 641 37.91 -8.37 -12.91
N GLY A 642 38.83 -9.25 -12.57
CA GLY A 642 39.95 -8.95 -11.70
C GLY A 642 40.96 -8.02 -12.36
N ALA A 643 41.51 -7.09 -11.58
CA ALA A 643 42.64 -6.28 -12.05
C ALA A 643 43.92 -7.11 -12.12
N GLY A 644 44.79 -6.81 -13.08
CA GLY A 644 46.12 -7.38 -13.13
C GLY A 644 47.01 -6.88 -11.99
N GLY A 645 47.90 -7.74 -11.54
CA GLY A 645 48.87 -7.45 -10.51
C GLY A 645 50.01 -6.55 -11.03
N PRO A 646 50.65 -5.76 -10.18
CA PRO A 646 51.80 -4.95 -10.57
C PRO A 646 53.08 -5.78 -10.75
N GLY A 647 53.95 -5.30 -11.63
CA GLY A 647 55.35 -5.75 -11.74
C GLY A 647 56.29 -4.66 -11.25
N THR A 648 57.22 -4.99 -10.35
CA THR A 648 58.17 -4.04 -9.76
C THR A 648 59.60 -4.56 -9.84
N ALA A 649 60.46 -3.85 -10.58
CA ALA A 649 61.87 -4.22 -10.77
C ALA A 649 62.83 -3.03 -10.62
N ILE A 650 63.99 -3.27 -9.98
CA ILE A 650 65.00 -2.23 -9.72
C ILE A 650 66.01 -2.06 -10.86
N VAL A 651 66.37 -3.14 -11.58
CA VAL A 651 67.45 -3.14 -12.59
C VAL A 651 67.02 -3.72 -13.94
N ALA A 652 65.87 -4.39 -14.02
CA ALA A 652 65.40 -5.16 -15.17
C ALA A 652 64.02 -4.69 -15.68
N PRO A 653 63.47 -5.28 -16.77
CA PRO A 653 62.12 -4.99 -17.23
C PRO A 653 61.07 -5.38 -16.18
N ALA A 654 60.07 -4.53 -16.02
CA ALA A 654 58.86 -4.82 -15.24
C ALA A 654 57.65 -4.84 -16.18
N GLU A 655 56.80 -5.84 -16.02
CA GLU A 655 55.55 -6.00 -16.76
C GLU A 655 54.39 -6.10 -15.77
N GLY A 656 53.35 -5.28 -15.94
CA GLY A 656 52.11 -5.44 -15.20
C GLY A 656 51.28 -6.59 -15.79
N GLY A 657 50.59 -7.35 -14.96
CA GLY A 657 49.68 -8.39 -15.44
C GLY A 657 48.46 -7.79 -16.14
N GLY A 658 47.87 -8.52 -17.08
CA GLY A 658 46.61 -8.12 -17.69
C GLY A 658 45.45 -8.12 -16.69
N GLY A 659 44.53 -7.16 -16.82
CA GLY A 659 43.21 -7.36 -16.23
C GLY A 659 42.45 -8.44 -17.00
N ASN A 660 41.38 -8.98 -16.42
CA ASN A 660 40.55 -9.98 -17.10
C ASN A 660 39.09 -9.54 -17.24
N THR A 661 38.34 -10.25 -18.09
CA THR A 661 37.01 -9.81 -18.53
C THR A 661 35.98 -9.87 -17.41
N GLY A 662 35.08 -8.89 -17.41
CA GLY A 662 33.87 -8.97 -16.59
C GLY A 662 32.92 -10.06 -17.07
N GLY A 663 32.14 -10.60 -16.15
CA GLY A 663 31.12 -11.59 -16.43
C GLY A 663 29.96 -10.99 -17.22
N VAL A 664 29.30 -11.83 -18.01
CA VAL A 664 28.08 -11.42 -18.72
C VAL A 664 26.94 -11.18 -17.73
N GLY A 665 26.10 -10.17 -18.01
CA GLY A 665 24.85 -9.98 -17.29
C GLY A 665 23.87 -11.12 -17.58
N GLY A 666 23.05 -11.47 -16.61
CA GLY A 666 21.99 -12.46 -16.78
C GLY A 666 20.82 -11.92 -17.60
N ASP A 667 20.11 -12.79 -18.30
CA ASP A 667 18.96 -12.37 -19.11
C ASP A 667 17.78 -11.90 -18.24
N GLY A 668 17.05 -10.90 -18.73
CA GLY A 668 15.80 -10.45 -18.14
C GLY A 668 14.71 -11.51 -18.25
N GLY A 669 13.83 -11.57 -17.25
CA GLY A 669 12.72 -12.50 -17.22
C GLY A 669 11.68 -12.15 -18.28
N THR A 670 10.96 -13.13 -18.81
CA THR A 670 9.86 -12.83 -19.75
C THR A 670 8.69 -12.21 -18.99
N GLY A 671 8.00 -11.28 -19.64
CA GLY A 671 6.73 -10.76 -19.14
C GLY A 671 5.66 -11.86 -19.11
N GLY A 672 4.79 -11.80 -18.11
CA GLY A 672 3.65 -12.70 -17.99
C GLY A 672 2.65 -12.49 -19.10
N MET A 673 1.93 -13.55 -19.49
CA MET A 673 0.84 -13.39 -20.45
C MET A 673 -0.28 -12.53 -19.86
N GLY A 674 -0.95 -11.76 -20.70
CA GLY A 674 -2.21 -11.13 -20.32
C GLY A 674 -3.26 -12.19 -20.00
N GLY A 675 -4.18 -11.86 -19.11
CA GLY A 675 -5.31 -12.71 -18.81
C GLY A 675 -6.31 -12.78 -19.95
N ALA A 676 -7.01 -13.90 -20.07
CA ALA A 676 -8.08 -14.01 -21.05
C ALA A 676 -9.21 -13.01 -20.73
N GLY A 677 -9.84 -12.44 -21.75
CA GLY A 677 -11.11 -11.74 -21.54
C GLY A 677 -12.19 -12.70 -21.03
N GLY A 678 -13.25 -12.15 -20.44
CA GLY A 678 -14.43 -12.91 -20.01
C GLY A 678 -14.97 -13.75 -21.17
N THR A 679 -14.94 -15.07 -21.01
CA THR A 679 -15.10 -16.06 -22.08
C THR A 679 -16.51 -16.12 -22.66
N THR A 680 -17.49 -15.60 -21.92
CA THR A 680 -18.88 -15.45 -22.36
C THR A 680 -19.41 -14.11 -21.90
N GLY A 681 -19.89 -13.30 -22.85
CA GLY A 681 -20.85 -12.26 -22.54
C GLY A 681 -22.19 -12.89 -22.13
N GLY A 682 -23.03 -12.11 -21.46
CA GLY A 682 -24.34 -12.56 -21.04
C GLY A 682 -25.26 -12.80 -22.23
N ALA A 683 -26.20 -13.73 -22.07
CA ALA A 683 -27.26 -13.89 -23.06
C ALA A 683 -28.11 -12.61 -23.15
N GLY A 684 -28.57 -12.28 -24.35
CA GLY A 684 -29.61 -11.26 -24.52
C GLY A 684 -30.94 -11.75 -23.95
N GLY A 685 -31.69 -10.85 -23.35
CA GLY A 685 -33.00 -11.15 -22.78
C GLY A 685 -34.04 -11.47 -23.86
N ALA A 686 -35.06 -12.23 -23.48
CA ALA A 686 -36.17 -12.52 -24.38
C ALA A 686 -36.94 -11.24 -24.76
N GLY A 687 -37.32 -11.13 -26.03
CA GLY A 687 -38.20 -10.05 -26.50
C GLY A 687 -39.66 -10.31 -26.16
N GLY A 688 -40.49 -9.28 -26.29
CA GLY A 688 -41.93 -9.42 -26.19
C GLY A 688 -42.56 -10.14 -27.38
N VAL A 689 -43.86 -10.42 -27.29
CA VAL A 689 -44.66 -10.91 -28.43
C VAL A 689 -44.60 -9.92 -29.59
N ILE A 690 -44.57 -8.62 -29.27
CA ILE A 690 -44.30 -7.52 -30.21
C ILE A 690 -42.97 -6.88 -29.80
N GLY A 691 -41.87 -7.44 -30.30
CA GLY A 691 -40.53 -6.94 -30.05
C GLY A 691 -39.43 -7.89 -30.52
N PHE A 692 -38.19 -7.56 -30.17
CA PHE A 692 -37.01 -8.36 -30.51
C PHE A 692 -36.30 -8.79 -29.24
N ALA A 693 -35.64 -9.95 -29.27
CA ALA A 693 -34.71 -10.33 -28.22
C ALA A 693 -33.55 -9.33 -28.13
N GLY A 694 -33.00 -9.17 -26.94
CA GLY A 694 -31.81 -8.39 -26.73
C GLY A 694 -30.60 -9.02 -27.42
N ALA A 695 -29.62 -8.20 -27.78
CA ALA A 695 -28.35 -8.71 -28.26
C ALA A 695 -27.60 -9.44 -27.13
N ALA A 696 -26.90 -10.52 -27.45
CA ALA A 696 -25.95 -11.12 -26.51
C ALA A 696 -24.77 -10.16 -26.28
N GLY A 697 -24.21 -10.19 -25.07
CA GLY A 697 -23.00 -9.46 -24.76
C GLY A 697 -21.81 -10.03 -25.52
N GLY A 698 -20.89 -9.15 -25.93
CA GLY A 698 -19.61 -9.58 -26.49
C GLY A 698 -18.74 -10.26 -25.43
N THR A 699 -17.78 -11.07 -25.87
CA THR A 699 -16.69 -11.54 -25.01
C THR A 699 -15.85 -10.35 -24.54
N GLY A 700 -15.22 -10.49 -23.37
CA GLY A 700 -14.25 -9.50 -22.91
C GLY A 700 -13.02 -9.48 -23.81
N ALA A 701 -12.39 -8.32 -23.94
CA ALA A 701 -11.07 -8.26 -24.57
C ALA A 701 -10.02 -8.88 -23.63
N GLY A 702 -9.01 -9.50 -24.23
CA GLY A 702 -7.83 -9.98 -23.53
C GLY A 702 -7.09 -8.87 -22.81
N GLY A 703 -6.44 -9.22 -21.70
CA GLY A 703 -5.47 -8.36 -21.06
C GLY A 703 -4.21 -8.23 -21.90
N THR A 704 -3.50 -7.11 -21.77
CA THR A 704 -2.19 -6.94 -22.39
C THR A 704 -1.18 -7.85 -21.70
N GLY A 705 -0.22 -8.38 -22.45
CA GLY A 705 0.94 -9.04 -21.84
C GLY A 705 1.75 -8.06 -20.99
N GLY A 706 2.45 -8.62 -20.00
CA GLY A 706 3.40 -7.88 -19.18
C GLY A 706 4.65 -7.52 -19.98
N GLN A 707 5.35 -6.48 -19.55
CA GLN A 707 6.64 -6.13 -20.15
C GLN A 707 7.68 -7.21 -19.82
N GLY A 708 8.61 -7.44 -20.72
CA GLY A 708 9.81 -8.21 -20.40
C GLY A 708 10.65 -7.46 -19.38
N GLY A 709 11.38 -8.21 -18.55
CA GLY A 709 12.35 -7.64 -17.64
C GLY A 709 13.59 -7.17 -18.37
N LEU A 710 14.33 -6.23 -17.78
CA LEU A 710 15.61 -5.80 -18.34
C LEU A 710 16.67 -6.87 -18.16
N GLY A 711 17.62 -6.93 -19.09
CA GLY A 711 18.84 -7.71 -18.89
C GLY A 711 19.66 -7.15 -17.73
N GLY A 712 20.40 -8.02 -17.06
CA GLY A 712 21.39 -7.62 -16.07
C GLY A 712 22.53 -6.86 -16.74
N GLN A 713 23.16 -5.96 -16.00
CA GLN A 713 24.34 -5.27 -16.49
C GLN A 713 25.51 -6.25 -16.61
N GLY A 714 26.36 -6.06 -17.62
CA GLY A 714 27.63 -6.76 -17.71
C GLY A 714 28.58 -6.28 -16.60
N GLY A 715 29.50 -7.14 -16.19
CA GLY A 715 30.57 -6.75 -15.26
C GLY A 715 31.62 -5.90 -15.97
N ASN A 716 32.24 -4.97 -15.26
CA ASN A 716 33.32 -4.16 -15.84
C ASN A 716 34.56 -5.04 -16.05
N GLY A 717 35.38 -4.70 -17.05
CA GLY A 717 36.69 -5.33 -17.26
C GLY A 717 37.68 -4.91 -16.18
N GLY A 718 38.64 -5.79 -15.89
CA GLY A 718 39.74 -5.51 -14.99
C GLY A 718 40.76 -4.56 -15.59
N ASN A 719 41.28 -3.65 -14.76
CA ASN A 719 42.41 -2.81 -15.14
C ASN A 719 43.70 -3.62 -15.27
N GLY A 720 44.56 -3.26 -16.21
CA GLY A 720 45.92 -3.78 -16.26
C GLY A 720 46.77 -3.33 -15.06
N GLY A 721 47.72 -4.17 -14.66
CA GLY A 721 48.64 -3.90 -13.57
C GLY A 721 49.66 -2.82 -13.92
N THR A 722 50.17 -2.12 -12.90
CA THR A 722 51.21 -1.11 -13.11
C THR A 722 52.59 -1.74 -13.20
N ALA A 723 53.46 -1.17 -14.03
CA ALA A 723 54.86 -1.59 -14.11
C ALA A 723 55.79 -0.50 -13.60
N THR A 724 56.61 -0.82 -12.60
CA THR A 724 57.55 0.10 -11.97
C THR A 724 58.97 -0.40 -12.19
N GLY A 725 59.68 0.19 -13.17
CA GLY A 725 61.06 -0.18 -13.56
C GLY A 725 62.12 0.89 -13.25
N ALA A 726 63.40 0.55 -13.46
CA ALA A 726 64.54 1.45 -13.30
C ALA A 726 64.49 2.65 -14.27
N PHE A 727 65.11 3.78 -13.90
CA PHE A 727 65.15 5.04 -14.68
C PHE A 727 65.60 4.91 -16.15
N GLU A 728 66.31 3.83 -16.51
CA GLU A 728 66.83 3.57 -17.87
C GLU A 728 66.11 2.45 -18.66
N ILE A 729 65.19 1.69 -18.04
CA ILE A 729 64.38 0.64 -18.69
C ILE A 729 62.91 0.82 -18.27
N PRO A 730 62.09 1.55 -19.06
CA PRO A 730 60.68 1.73 -18.74
C PRO A 730 59.94 0.39 -18.73
N GLY A 731 59.15 0.13 -17.68
CA GLY A 731 58.27 -1.03 -17.62
C GLY A 731 57.04 -0.87 -18.52
N SER A 732 56.42 -1.98 -18.92
CA SER A 732 55.15 -2.00 -19.66
C SER A 732 54.00 -2.37 -18.72
N GLY A 733 53.06 -1.45 -18.53
CA GLY A 733 51.82 -1.77 -17.81
C GLY A 733 51.04 -2.87 -18.51
N GLY A 734 50.18 -3.57 -17.76
CA GLY A 734 49.34 -4.62 -18.30
C GLY A 734 48.19 -4.08 -19.15
N ASP A 735 47.60 -4.96 -19.96
CA ASP A 735 46.46 -4.63 -20.80
C ASP A 735 45.18 -4.48 -19.97
N LEU A 736 44.35 -3.51 -20.36
CA LEU A 736 42.99 -3.33 -19.86
C LEU A 736 42.07 -4.38 -20.51
N ALA A 737 41.30 -5.11 -19.71
CA ALA A 737 40.31 -6.03 -20.25
C ALA A 737 39.00 -5.33 -20.62
N LEU A 738 38.27 -5.92 -21.57
CA LEU A 738 36.93 -5.50 -21.93
C LEU A 738 35.93 -5.87 -20.83
N GLY A 739 34.88 -5.06 -20.69
CA GLY A 739 33.70 -5.41 -19.90
C GLY A 739 32.98 -6.63 -20.48
N GLY A 740 32.24 -7.31 -19.62
CA GLY A 740 31.26 -8.30 -20.02
C GLY A 740 30.08 -7.63 -20.69
N ASN A 741 29.46 -8.33 -21.65
CA ASN A 741 28.24 -7.84 -22.28
C ASN A 741 27.08 -7.82 -21.28
N GLY A 742 26.18 -6.86 -21.43
CA GLY A 742 24.88 -6.89 -20.78
C GLY A 742 24.06 -8.14 -21.16
N GLY A 743 23.21 -8.59 -20.26
CA GLY A 743 22.23 -9.64 -20.52
C GLY A 743 21.17 -9.16 -21.52
N ALA A 744 20.55 -10.12 -22.21
CA ALA A 744 19.45 -9.79 -23.10
C ALA A 744 18.21 -9.35 -22.31
N GLY A 745 17.48 -8.38 -22.84
CA GLY A 745 16.14 -8.07 -22.32
C GLY A 745 15.19 -9.25 -22.48
N GLY A 746 14.32 -9.46 -21.49
CA GLY A 746 13.27 -10.44 -21.55
C GLY A 746 12.24 -10.11 -22.63
N ALA A 747 11.65 -11.15 -23.21
CA ALA A 747 10.53 -10.98 -24.14
C ALA A 747 9.29 -10.45 -23.40
N GLY A 748 8.55 -9.55 -24.04
CA GLY A 748 7.22 -9.16 -23.57
C GLY A 748 6.25 -10.35 -23.59
N GLY A 749 5.33 -10.35 -22.64
CA GLY A 749 4.25 -11.33 -22.59
C GLY A 749 3.28 -11.17 -23.76
N SER A 750 2.65 -12.28 -24.15
CA SER A 750 1.58 -12.25 -25.15
C SER A 750 0.26 -11.74 -24.53
N PRO A 751 -0.61 -11.06 -25.30
CA PRO A 751 -1.98 -10.76 -24.87
C PRO A 751 -2.79 -12.04 -24.57
N GLY A 752 -3.78 -11.98 -23.68
CA GLY A 752 -4.57 -13.14 -23.27
C GLY A 752 -5.82 -13.44 -24.11
N GLY A 753 -5.87 -14.60 -24.77
CA GLY A 753 -7.12 -15.19 -25.31
C GLY A 753 -7.69 -14.60 -26.62
N SER A 754 -8.57 -15.37 -27.28
CA SER A 754 -8.65 -15.59 -28.73
C SER A 754 -9.52 -14.66 -29.61
N SER A 755 -9.95 -13.48 -29.14
CA SER A 755 -10.74 -12.57 -30.00
C SER A 755 -10.32 -11.11 -29.88
N GLY A 756 -9.59 -10.66 -30.91
CA GLY A 756 -9.80 -9.33 -31.49
C GLY A 756 -9.31 -8.13 -30.69
N ILE A 757 -8.00 -8.03 -30.50
CA ILE A 757 -7.16 -6.93 -31.02
C ILE A 757 -5.74 -7.32 -30.61
N VAL A 758 -4.83 -7.36 -31.59
CA VAL A 758 -3.39 -7.43 -31.32
C VAL A 758 -3.05 -6.11 -30.61
N GLY A 759 -3.15 -6.10 -29.28
CA GLY A 759 -2.56 -5.02 -28.49
C GLY A 759 -1.08 -4.99 -28.85
N ASN A 760 -0.58 -3.83 -29.25
CA ASN A 760 0.84 -3.63 -29.56
C ASN A 760 1.66 -4.33 -28.48
N MET A 761 2.45 -5.34 -28.90
CA MET A 761 3.41 -5.99 -28.01
C MET A 761 4.21 -4.89 -27.32
N GLY A 762 4.32 -4.96 -26.00
CA GLY A 762 5.25 -4.10 -25.29
C GLY A 762 6.63 -4.23 -25.92
N PRO A 763 7.37 -3.14 -26.13
CA PRO A 763 8.72 -3.23 -26.68
C PRO A 763 9.53 -4.20 -25.81
N PRO A 764 10.40 -5.05 -26.39
CA PRO A 764 11.34 -5.86 -25.62
C PRO A 764 12.06 -4.98 -24.60
N GLY A 765 12.35 -5.52 -23.41
CA GLY A 765 13.17 -4.80 -22.43
C GLY A 765 14.48 -4.36 -23.09
N GLU A 766 14.94 -3.14 -22.80
CA GLU A 766 16.23 -2.69 -23.31
C GLU A 766 17.35 -3.60 -22.77
N ASN A 767 18.32 -3.93 -23.62
CA ASN A 767 19.50 -4.68 -23.17
C ASN A 767 20.26 -3.87 -22.11
N GLY A 768 20.89 -4.55 -21.16
CA GLY A 768 21.83 -3.90 -20.24
C GLY A 768 22.92 -3.15 -21.03
N THR A 769 23.30 -1.97 -20.56
CA THR A 769 24.38 -1.17 -21.16
C THR A 769 25.73 -1.80 -20.85
N ASP A 770 26.62 -1.88 -21.83
CA ASP A 770 27.99 -2.36 -21.63
C ASP A 770 28.72 -1.52 -20.57
N GLY A 771 29.44 -2.19 -19.66
CA GLY A 771 30.16 -1.60 -18.52
C GLY A 771 31.59 -1.18 -18.83
#